data_AF-A0A328CAL3-F1
#
_entry.id   AF-A0A328CAL3-F1
#
_cell.length_a   1.000
_cell.length_b   1.000
_cell.length_c   1.000
_cell.angle_alpha   90.00
_cell.angle_beta   90.00
_cell.angle_gamma   90.00
#
_symmetry.space_group_name_H-M   'P 1'
#
loop_
_entity.id
_entity.type
_entity.pdbx_description
1 polymer ?
#
loop_
_entity_poly.entity_id
_entity_poly.type
_entity_poly.pdbx_seq_one_letter_code
_entity_poly.pdbx_strand_id
1 'polypeptide(L)'
;MKLWPLVVGALLLSACEGQLNVEGGPDLSKAPSSPDAGGGDGYQPQDPSNPFDPVDPSNPRDPSNPGDPGDPTDPHPGNPPEGQEPCRSNAQFFEREVWTDVVSRQCQSCHMENGFGAVNSDFELATERLYAEDHLSRNYDELSGFGRERLEEFDDQSLLVLKATGQVIHGGGEVFGTESWQADTLREFSERLDAPDPCPGGVDLDEEGFFAGVEYMNDLDWLSRMTMTLASRVPTAEEIAKVEARGAEGIDEVLSGLYAEAGFYERLEEGLADIFLTDYFIQGNPPDNVLNSNHYPGRRWWAEMGLSVEARNEIALLGRHGLGREPLALFSHIVKNDLPISEFVTADYLMVNPYSAKSYGVENQVDFDDDQDHLEFKPARLPAITSSGMRGEYPHAGVLTSYMMTGRYPSTNTNLNRKRSSYFYLLFLGVDINNLMTEATDPTAVADIENPTRNAADCAVCHVPMDPVAQLYRTYNNYGHYLPVRDNRFDGMFPAGFNGEEIADDDVWQGLRWLGQRVAEDPRYFHTMVRHMYRVVLRRPPLDKPADPAAPNYEARLKAYRVQDAFIQRVATQMRDNGESARVAIRELVFSPYFRAVDIDSQMLTPERSVELEEFGGPRLLHPEAMTRRITSVFGREWMWGPFEAFAPHLYRYLYGGINYDNLTERLDTPSGVMGAVSMVMANELACQNVPREFETAAGQRLLFPYVELDDLPGNSAAEARIRENIQHLHLRILGEDLPADHAEIDRTYQLFVDLMEDGQAGMAAGEAYYSERLSDWCRGDSLERDPTYALRAWSGVISYLVSSFEFLYL
;
A
#
# COMPACT_ATOMS: atom_id res chain seq x y z
N MET A 1 -16.93 13.60 30.96
CA MET A 1 -16.22 13.19 32.19
C MET A 1 -15.14 14.22 32.48
N LYS A 2 -15.20 14.91 33.63
CA LYS A 2 -14.33 16.02 34.02
C LYS A 2 -13.35 15.54 35.10
N LEU A 3 -12.05 15.84 34.94
CA LEU A 3 -10.91 15.76 35.87
C LEU A 3 -9.71 15.02 35.23
N TRP A 4 -9.03 15.65 34.27
CA TRP A 4 -7.70 15.20 33.83
C TRP A 4 -6.66 16.28 33.45
N PRO A 5 -6.92 17.61 33.35
CA PRO A 5 -5.91 18.51 32.79
C PRO A 5 -4.85 19.03 33.78
N LEU A 6 -4.91 18.70 35.07
CA LEU A 6 -4.02 19.29 36.08
C LEU A 6 -2.76 18.47 36.43
N VAL A 7 -2.57 17.28 35.83
CA VAL A 7 -1.44 16.38 36.18
C VAL A 7 -0.38 16.29 35.06
N VAL A 8 -0.68 16.78 33.85
CA VAL A 8 0.26 16.67 32.71
C VAL A 8 1.24 17.85 32.65
N GLY A 9 0.86 19.04 33.12
CA GLY A 9 1.74 20.22 33.13
C GLY A 9 2.98 20.10 34.02
N ALA A 10 2.88 19.40 35.15
CA ALA A 10 3.98 19.28 36.11
C ALA A 10 5.01 18.18 35.78
N LEU A 11 4.70 17.26 34.85
CA LEU A 11 5.62 16.18 34.44
C LEU A 11 6.49 16.56 33.25
N LEU A 12 6.12 17.59 32.48
CA LEU A 12 6.85 18.05 31.29
C LEU A 12 8.11 18.87 31.63
N LEU A 13 8.23 19.44 32.83
CA LEU A 13 9.37 20.28 33.22
C LEU A 13 10.49 19.56 33.98
N SER A 14 10.29 18.34 34.49
CA SER A 14 11.34 17.61 35.24
C SER A 14 12.11 16.55 34.43
N ALA A 15 11.73 16.30 33.18
CA ALA A 15 12.36 15.27 32.34
C ALA A 15 13.56 15.78 31.50
N CYS A 16 13.91 17.07 31.57
CA CYS A 16 14.95 17.65 30.70
C CYS A 16 16.41 17.55 31.19
N GLU A 17 16.73 17.06 32.40
CA GLU A 17 18.12 17.15 32.93
C GLU A 17 18.62 15.91 33.71
N GLY A 18 18.08 14.72 33.43
CA GLY A 18 18.25 13.55 34.30
C GLY A 18 19.11 12.38 33.82
N GLN A 19 19.87 12.42 32.72
CA GLN A 19 20.62 11.23 32.27
C GLN A 19 21.94 11.55 31.54
N LEU A 20 22.94 12.05 32.28
CA LEU A 20 24.35 11.92 31.90
C LEU A 20 25.18 11.75 33.18
N ASN A 21 25.45 10.50 33.57
CA ASN A 21 26.67 10.04 34.26
C ASN A 21 26.46 8.65 34.86
N VAL A 22 26.92 7.60 34.16
CA VAL A 22 27.30 6.33 34.80
C VAL A 22 28.58 5.83 34.14
N GLU A 23 29.71 6.21 34.72
CA GLU A 23 30.95 5.43 34.62
C GLU A 23 30.81 4.20 35.53
N GLY A 24 31.06 3.00 35.02
CA GLY A 24 31.16 1.79 35.83
C GLY A 24 30.83 0.51 35.08
N GLY A 25 31.82 -0.07 34.38
CA GLY A 25 31.71 -1.41 33.82
C GLY A 25 31.75 -2.50 34.90
N PRO A 26 31.04 -3.65 34.74
CA PRO A 26 31.10 -4.72 35.71
C PRO A 26 32.27 -5.69 35.46
N ASP A 27 33.01 -5.92 36.54
CA ASP A 27 34.10 -6.88 36.76
C ASP A 27 33.60 -8.34 36.62
N LEU A 28 34.20 -9.09 35.67
CA LEU A 28 33.89 -10.49 35.35
C LEU A 28 34.72 -11.52 36.14
N SER A 29 34.96 -11.29 37.43
CA SER A 29 35.74 -12.22 38.25
C SER A 29 35.02 -12.64 39.55
N LYS A 30 33.99 -13.48 39.42
CA LYS A 30 33.51 -14.37 40.50
C LYS A 30 32.53 -15.43 40.00
N ALA A 31 33.05 -16.61 39.69
CA ALA A 31 32.27 -17.83 39.60
C ALA A 31 32.17 -18.49 40.99
N PRO A 32 31.01 -19.07 41.37
CA PRO A 32 30.96 -20.17 42.31
C PRO A 32 30.65 -21.49 41.60
N SER A 33 31.45 -22.49 41.96
CA SER A 33 31.38 -23.92 41.64
C SER A 33 30.07 -24.59 42.06
N SER A 34 29.54 -25.47 41.21
CA SER A 34 28.47 -26.44 41.55
C SER A 34 29.06 -27.84 41.80
N PRO A 35 28.51 -28.66 42.72
CA PRO A 35 28.77 -30.09 42.80
C PRO A 35 27.71 -30.93 42.06
N ASP A 36 28.12 -32.16 41.77
CA ASP A 36 27.49 -33.21 40.95
C ASP A 36 26.24 -33.91 41.52
N ALA A 37 25.57 -34.59 40.57
CA ALA A 37 24.65 -35.74 40.65
C ALA A 37 23.16 -35.44 40.97
N GLY A 38 22.16 -35.89 40.22
CA GLY A 38 22.07 -36.78 39.05
C GLY A 38 20.59 -37.15 38.86
N GLY A 39 20.16 -37.42 37.64
CA GLY A 39 18.80 -37.88 37.32
C GLY A 39 18.43 -37.50 35.89
N GLY A 40 18.36 -38.52 35.03
CA GLY A 40 18.20 -38.34 33.58
C GLY A 40 16.86 -37.75 33.18
N ASP A 41 16.85 -37.20 31.96
CA ASP A 41 15.86 -37.46 30.92
C ASP A 41 16.47 -37.00 29.58
N GLY A 42 16.20 -37.76 28.52
CA GLY A 42 16.89 -37.65 27.23
C GLY A 42 16.55 -36.36 26.48
N TYR A 43 17.57 -35.54 26.21
CA TYR A 43 17.53 -34.46 25.23
C TYR A 43 18.36 -34.88 24.01
N GLN A 44 17.71 -35.11 22.88
CA GLN A 44 18.33 -35.14 21.55
C GLN A 44 18.35 -33.69 21.03
N PRO A 45 19.46 -33.19 20.47
CA PRO A 45 19.53 -31.82 19.97
C PRO A 45 18.66 -31.64 18.72
N GLN A 46 17.79 -30.63 18.73
CA GLN A 46 17.01 -30.21 17.57
C GLN A 46 17.85 -29.34 16.61
N ASP A 47 17.66 -29.59 15.32
CA ASP A 47 18.15 -28.85 14.16
C ASP A 47 17.45 -27.47 14.07
N PRO A 48 18.16 -26.33 13.95
CA PRO A 48 17.58 -24.99 14.05
C PRO A 48 16.91 -24.47 12.76
N SER A 49 16.29 -25.33 11.95
CA SER A 49 15.76 -24.96 10.61
C SER A 49 14.23 -24.92 10.45
N ASN A 50 13.42 -25.03 11.51
CA ASN A 50 11.95 -24.91 11.40
C ASN A 50 11.26 -24.47 12.71
N PRO A 51 10.61 -23.28 12.80
CA PRO A 51 9.93 -22.83 14.00
C PRO A 51 8.42 -23.15 14.06
N PHE A 52 7.87 -23.99 13.18
CA PHE A 52 6.46 -24.41 13.27
C PHE A 52 6.33 -25.94 13.25
N ASP A 53 6.07 -26.52 14.42
CA ASP A 53 5.64 -27.90 14.60
C ASP A 53 4.17 -27.89 15.06
N PRO A 54 3.20 -28.27 14.22
CA PRO A 54 1.80 -28.33 14.59
C PRO A 54 1.48 -29.63 15.34
N VAL A 55 0.57 -29.50 16.30
CA VAL A 55 0.11 -30.53 17.23
C VAL A 55 -0.31 -31.84 16.54
N ASP A 56 0.13 -32.96 17.11
CA ASP A 56 -0.23 -34.37 16.86
C ASP A 56 -1.73 -34.59 16.52
N PRO A 57 -2.09 -35.09 15.31
CA PRO A 57 -3.47 -35.25 14.85
C PRO A 57 -4.06 -36.62 15.22
N SER A 58 -3.95 -37.06 16.48
CA SER A 58 -4.50 -38.33 16.93
C SER A 58 -5.49 -38.21 18.10
N ASN A 59 -6.58 -37.45 17.92
CA ASN A 59 -7.77 -37.59 18.77
C ASN A 59 -9.09 -37.31 18.01
N PRO A 60 -9.80 -38.36 17.54
CA PRO A 60 -11.07 -38.23 16.85
C PRO A 60 -12.21 -38.25 17.88
N ARG A 61 -12.74 -37.08 18.26
CA ARG A 61 -14.04 -36.91 18.94
C ARG A 61 -14.32 -35.42 19.23
N ASP A 62 -14.69 -34.66 18.21
CA ASP A 62 -15.76 -33.64 18.26
C ASP A 62 -16.06 -33.12 16.83
N PRO A 63 -17.27 -33.31 16.26
CA PRO A 63 -17.63 -32.82 14.94
C PRO A 63 -18.22 -31.42 15.05
N SER A 64 -17.43 -30.41 14.72
CA SER A 64 -17.93 -29.09 14.36
C SER A 64 -16.98 -28.46 13.35
N ASN A 65 -16.88 -29.13 12.20
CA ASN A 65 -16.37 -28.55 10.97
C ASN A 65 -17.60 -28.37 10.05
N PRO A 66 -18.11 -27.14 9.87
CA PRO A 66 -19.17 -26.90 8.90
C PRO A 66 -18.53 -26.97 7.50
N GLY A 67 -18.91 -27.95 6.68
CA GLY A 67 -18.28 -28.15 5.36
C GLY A 67 -17.80 -29.56 5.06
N ASP A 68 -18.46 -30.61 5.56
CA ASP A 68 -18.38 -31.92 4.87
C ASP A 68 -19.34 -31.85 3.67
N PRO A 69 -18.87 -31.90 2.40
CA PRO A 69 -19.71 -31.65 1.22
C PRO A 69 -20.82 -32.70 1.00
N GLY A 70 -20.84 -33.78 1.80
CA GLY A 70 -21.77 -34.90 1.67
C GLY A 70 -22.88 -35.02 2.71
N ASP A 71 -22.96 -34.16 3.74
CA ASP A 71 -23.98 -34.30 4.79
C ASP A 71 -25.25 -33.47 4.51
N PRO A 72 -26.41 -34.11 4.21
CA PRO A 72 -27.69 -33.40 3.99
C PRO A 72 -28.24 -32.73 5.27
N THR A 73 -27.55 -32.84 6.41
CA THR A 73 -27.95 -32.22 7.68
C THR A 73 -27.14 -30.97 8.07
N ASP A 74 -26.19 -30.54 7.23
CA ASP A 74 -25.39 -29.35 7.53
C ASP A 74 -26.26 -28.07 7.42
N PRO A 75 -26.29 -27.21 8.45
CA PRO A 75 -27.16 -26.02 8.45
C PRO A 75 -26.69 -25.01 7.39
N HIS A 76 -27.65 -24.44 6.65
CA HIS A 76 -27.40 -23.40 5.65
C HIS A 76 -26.58 -22.25 6.26
N PRO A 77 -25.41 -21.88 5.71
CA PRO A 77 -24.65 -20.71 6.15
C PRO A 77 -25.51 -19.46 5.97
N GLY A 78 -25.81 -18.73 7.04
CA GLY A 78 -26.44 -17.42 6.92
C GLY A 78 -27.97 -17.36 6.90
N ASN A 79 -28.69 -18.43 7.30
CA ASN A 79 -30.10 -18.27 7.70
C ASN A 79 -30.17 -17.68 9.12
N PRO A 80 -30.70 -16.46 9.32
CA PRO A 80 -31.03 -15.99 10.65
C PRO A 80 -32.19 -16.82 11.23
N PRO A 81 -32.38 -16.87 12.56
CA PRO A 81 -33.54 -17.50 13.17
C PRO A 81 -34.84 -16.90 12.59
N GLU A 82 -35.83 -17.76 12.30
CA GLU A 82 -37.10 -17.40 11.65
C GLU A 82 -37.70 -16.07 12.13
N GLY A 83 -37.80 -15.10 11.22
CA GLY A 83 -38.56 -13.87 11.43
C GLY A 83 -38.04 -12.66 10.66
N GLN A 84 -38.57 -12.48 9.44
CA GLN A 84 -38.35 -11.36 8.51
C GLN A 84 -36.99 -11.33 7.81
N GLU A 85 -36.80 -12.20 6.81
CA GLU A 85 -35.82 -11.91 5.78
C GLU A 85 -36.30 -10.71 4.93
N PRO A 86 -35.44 -9.71 4.66
CA PRO A 86 -35.76 -8.65 3.71
C PRO A 86 -35.94 -9.25 2.31
N CYS A 87 -36.93 -8.75 1.56
CA CYS A 87 -37.16 -9.09 0.15
C CYS A 87 -35.84 -8.91 -0.64
N ARG A 88 -35.35 -9.96 -1.33
CA ARG A 88 -34.14 -9.90 -2.18
C ARG A 88 -34.49 -9.94 -3.65
N SER A 89 -33.91 -9.03 -4.43
CA SER A 89 -33.98 -9.08 -5.90
C SER A 89 -33.31 -10.35 -6.44
N ASN A 90 -33.61 -10.72 -7.69
CA ASN A 90 -32.98 -11.87 -8.33
C ASN A 90 -31.45 -11.74 -8.40
N ALA A 91 -30.94 -10.52 -8.59
CA ALA A 91 -29.50 -10.25 -8.62
C ALA A 91 -28.85 -10.46 -7.23
N GLN A 92 -29.49 -10.00 -6.15
CA GLN A 92 -29.00 -10.18 -4.78
C GLN A 92 -29.03 -11.65 -4.35
N PHE A 93 -30.11 -12.36 -4.70
CA PHE A 93 -30.22 -13.79 -4.47
C PHE A 93 -29.12 -14.56 -5.22
N PHE A 94 -28.88 -14.21 -6.48
CA PHE A 94 -27.81 -14.82 -7.26
C PHE A 94 -26.44 -14.59 -6.63
N GLU A 95 -26.07 -13.35 -6.32
CA GLU A 95 -24.72 -13.07 -5.83
C GLU A 95 -24.44 -13.68 -4.45
N ARG A 96 -25.42 -13.65 -3.55
CA ARG A 96 -25.24 -14.12 -2.18
C ARG A 96 -25.37 -15.64 -2.07
N GLU A 97 -26.52 -16.18 -2.45
CA GLU A 97 -26.84 -17.57 -2.14
C GLU A 97 -26.38 -18.50 -3.25
N VAL A 98 -26.63 -18.13 -4.51
CA VAL A 98 -26.23 -18.98 -5.64
C VAL A 98 -24.72 -18.91 -5.84
N TRP A 99 -24.16 -17.71 -5.95
CA TRP A 99 -22.75 -17.52 -6.26
C TRP A 99 -21.85 -17.70 -5.04
N THR A 100 -22.04 -16.93 -3.97
CA THR A 100 -21.12 -16.93 -2.83
C THR A 100 -21.21 -18.20 -1.98
N ASP A 101 -22.40 -18.76 -1.79
CA ASP A 101 -22.57 -19.93 -0.91
C ASP A 101 -22.42 -21.27 -1.66
N VAL A 102 -22.84 -21.36 -2.93
CA VAL A 102 -22.80 -22.62 -3.69
C VAL A 102 -21.71 -22.61 -4.78
N VAL A 103 -21.88 -21.77 -5.81
CA VAL A 103 -21.17 -21.92 -7.08
C VAL A 103 -19.68 -21.58 -6.97
N SER A 104 -19.33 -20.48 -6.30
CA SER A 104 -17.93 -20.07 -6.10
C SER A 104 -17.14 -21.08 -5.26
N ARG A 105 -17.82 -21.81 -4.36
CA ARG A 105 -17.18 -22.79 -3.47
C ARG A 105 -17.07 -24.18 -4.10
N GLN A 106 -18.10 -24.61 -4.84
CA GLN A 106 -18.24 -26.01 -5.24
C GLN A 106 -18.14 -26.24 -6.76
N CYS A 107 -18.43 -25.23 -7.57
CA CYS A 107 -18.44 -25.37 -9.03
C CYS A 107 -17.25 -24.65 -9.69
N GLN A 108 -16.86 -23.50 -9.15
CA GLN A 108 -15.87 -22.60 -9.75
C GLN A 108 -14.47 -23.22 -9.84
N SER A 109 -14.05 -24.06 -8.89
CA SER A 109 -12.72 -24.69 -8.93
C SER A 109 -12.51 -25.53 -10.21
N CYS A 110 -13.57 -26.19 -10.69
CA CYS A 110 -13.54 -26.98 -11.90
C CYS A 110 -13.91 -26.14 -13.13
N HIS A 111 -14.88 -25.25 -13.00
CA HIS A 111 -15.45 -24.51 -14.13
C HIS A 111 -14.87 -23.12 -14.36
N MET A 112 -13.85 -22.69 -13.62
CA MET A 112 -13.13 -21.45 -13.94
C MET A 112 -12.50 -21.49 -15.35
N GLU A 113 -12.27 -20.35 -16.00
CA GLU A 113 -11.58 -20.30 -17.31
C GLU A 113 -10.29 -21.15 -17.26
N ASN A 114 -10.16 -22.06 -18.23
CA ASN A 114 -9.08 -23.05 -18.34
C ASN A 114 -9.01 -24.12 -17.21
N GLY A 115 -9.99 -24.15 -16.30
CA GLY A 115 -10.17 -25.18 -15.28
C GLY A 115 -10.56 -26.53 -15.89
N PHE A 116 -10.37 -27.62 -15.13
CA PHE A 116 -10.59 -28.99 -15.63
C PHE A 116 -12.00 -29.21 -16.19
N GLY A 117 -13.03 -28.66 -15.54
CA GLY A 117 -14.42 -28.70 -16.00
C GLY A 117 -14.66 -27.79 -17.22
N ALA A 118 -14.10 -26.57 -17.23
CA ALA A 118 -14.25 -25.64 -18.35
C ALA A 118 -13.57 -26.13 -19.64
N VAL A 119 -12.42 -26.81 -19.56
CA VAL A 119 -11.74 -27.35 -20.76
C VAL A 119 -12.50 -28.55 -21.35
N ASN A 120 -13.32 -29.23 -20.54
CA ASN A 120 -14.04 -30.45 -20.92
C ASN A 120 -15.56 -30.25 -21.06
N SER A 121 -16.05 -29.02 -20.95
CA SER A 121 -17.48 -28.68 -21.11
C SER A 121 -17.65 -27.25 -21.64
N ASP A 122 -18.83 -26.93 -22.16
CA ASP A 122 -19.15 -25.55 -22.57
C ASP A 122 -19.53 -24.66 -21.37
N PHE A 123 -19.40 -25.14 -20.12
CA PHE A 123 -19.77 -24.39 -18.91
C PHE A 123 -18.52 -23.72 -18.31
N GLU A 124 -18.42 -22.40 -18.47
CA GLU A 124 -17.25 -21.62 -18.07
C GLU A 124 -17.63 -20.43 -17.17
N LEU A 125 -17.11 -20.44 -15.95
CA LEU A 125 -17.30 -19.42 -14.94
C LEU A 125 -16.12 -18.45 -14.93
N ALA A 126 -16.41 -17.17 -15.10
CA ALA A 126 -15.46 -16.12 -14.78
C ALA A 126 -15.19 -16.13 -13.28
N THR A 127 -13.92 -16.01 -12.87
CA THR A 127 -13.61 -15.79 -11.46
C THR A 127 -13.50 -14.31 -11.19
N GLU A 128 -14.09 -13.84 -10.08
CA GLU A 128 -13.92 -12.47 -9.61
C GLU A 128 -12.45 -12.05 -9.56
N ARG A 129 -11.64 -13.01 -9.12
CA ARG A 129 -10.22 -12.85 -8.94
C ARG A 129 -9.45 -12.86 -10.26
N LEU A 130 -10.01 -13.33 -11.38
CA LEU A 130 -9.37 -13.25 -12.71
C LEU A 130 -10.14 -12.36 -13.69
N TYR A 131 -11.34 -11.86 -13.39
CA TYR A 131 -12.09 -10.93 -14.24
C TYR A 131 -12.78 -9.92 -13.34
N ALA A 132 -12.24 -8.70 -13.28
CA ALA A 132 -12.76 -7.65 -12.41
C ALA A 132 -14.08 -7.05 -12.95
N GLU A 133 -14.22 -6.93 -14.26
CA GLU A 133 -15.40 -6.33 -14.89
C GLU A 133 -16.48 -7.40 -15.16
N ASP A 134 -17.70 -7.16 -14.67
CA ASP A 134 -18.93 -7.91 -14.95
C ASP A 134 -18.92 -9.43 -14.72
N HIS A 135 -17.96 -9.99 -13.99
CA HIS A 135 -17.88 -11.45 -13.79
C HIS A 135 -19.19 -12.04 -13.23
N LEU A 136 -19.84 -11.37 -12.26
CA LEU A 136 -21.13 -11.81 -11.74
C LEU A 136 -22.22 -11.78 -12.81
N SER A 137 -22.24 -10.79 -13.69
CA SER A 137 -23.22 -10.73 -14.78
C SER A 137 -22.95 -11.82 -15.81
N ARG A 138 -21.68 -12.03 -16.20
CA ARG A 138 -21.29 -13.12 -17.11
C ARG A 138 -21.66 -14.48 -16.52
N ASN A 139 -21.35 -14.68 -15.24
CA ASN A 139 -21.67 -15.93 -14.55
C ASN A 139 -23.17 -16.10 -14.36
N TYR A 140 -23.91 -15.01 -14.11
CA TYR A 140 -25.36 -15.04 -14.08
C TYR A 140 -25.92 -15.53 -15.41
N ASP A 141 -25.46 -14.97 -16.52
CA ASP A 141 -25.92 -15.37 -17.86
C ASP A 141 -25.56 -16.82 -18.16
N GLU A 142 -24.32 -17.23 -17.84
CA GLU A 142 -23.84 -18.60 -18.03
C GLU A 142 -24.66 -19.61 -17.22
N LEU A 143 -24.80 -19.39 -15.90
CA LEU A 143 -25.63 -20.23 -15.05
C LEU A 143 -27.09 -20.21 -15.47
N SER A 144 -27.58 -19.07 -15.96
CA SER A 144 -28.96 -18.97 -16.43
C SER A 144 -29.22 -19.82 -17.66
N GLY A 145 -28.21 -20.03 -18.52
CA GLY A 145 -28.30 -20.93 -19.66
C GLY A 145 -28.63 -22.37 -19.21
N PHE A 146 -27.77 -22.93 -18.35
CA PHE A 146 -27.96 -24.28 -17.80
C PHE A 146 -29.13 -24.36 -16.81
N GLY A 147 -29.44 -23.25 -16.14
CA GLY A 147 -30.57 -23.11 -15.23
C GLY A 147 -31.90 -23.25 -15.96
N ARG A 148 -32.03 -22.68 -17.16
CA ARG A 148 -33.26 -22.74 -17.97
C ARG A 148 -33.40 -24.02 -18.80
N GLU A 149 -32.31 -24.74 -19.05
CA GLU A 149 -32.39 -26.03 -19.72
C GLU A 149 -33.04 -27.07 -18.78
N ARG A 150 -34.22 -27.58 -19.16
CA ARG A 150 -34.98 -28.57 -18.38
C ARG A 150 -35.10 -29.88 -19.15
N LEU A 151 -34.99 -31.01 -18.45
CA LEU A 151 -35.13 -32.34 -19.06
C LEU A 151 -36.47 -32.99 -18.70
N GLU A 152 -37.34 -33.20 -19.69
CA GLU A 152 -38.68 -33.80 -19.51
C GLU A 152 -38.62 -35.18 -18.83
N GLU A 153 -37.57 -35.95 -19.08
CA GLU A 153 -37.39 -37.30 -18.49
C GLU A 153 -37.07 -37.27 -16.97
N PHE A 154 -36.80 -36.09 -16.42
CA PHE A 154 -36.54 -35.83 -15.01
C PHE A 154 -37.56 -34.83 -14.42
N ASP A 155 -38.84 -34.95 -14.80
CA ASP A 155 -39.93 -34.09 -14.31
C ASP A 155 -39.62 -32.57 -14.50
N ASP A 156 -39.05 -32.22 -15.65
CA ASP A 156 -38.65 -30.85 -16.02
C ASP A 156 -37.64 -30.20 -15.03
N GLN A 157 -36.82 -31.00 -14.35
CA GLN A 157 -35.73 -30.50 -13.51
C GLN A 157 -34.63 -29.81 -14.35
N SER A 158 -34.00 -28.80 -13.74
CA SER A 158 -32.92 -28.02 -14.34
C SER A 158 -31.67 -28.86 -14.59
N LEU A 159 -31.08 -28.72 -15.78
CA LEU A 159 -29.84 -29.37 -16.15
C LEU A 159 -28.71 -28.99 -15.18
N LEU A 160 -28.68 -27.73 -14.72
CA LEU A 160 -27.73 -27.27 -13.71
C LEU A 160 -27.81 -28.11 -12.42
N VAL A 161 -29.02 -28.33 -11.90
CA VAL A 161 -29.26 -29.14 -10.69
C VAL A 161 -28.92 -30.61 -10.95
N LEU A 162 -29.41 -31.17 -12.05
CA LEU A 162 -29.23 -32.58 -12.40
C LEU A 162 -27.76 -32.96 -12.56
N LYS A 163 -26.94 -32.06 -13.14
CA LYS A 163 -25.49 -32.23 -13.30
C LYS A 163 -24.79 -32.15 -11.95
N ALA A 164 -25.07 -31.12 -11.15
CA ALA A 164 -24.42 -30.92 -9.85
C ALA A 164 -24.70 -32.08 -8.88
N THR A 165 -25.91 -32.63 -8.89
CA THR A 165 -26.30 -33.76 -8.03
C THR A 165 -25.98 -35.14 -8.64
N GLY A 166 -25.21 -35.22 -9.72
CA GLY A 166 -24.80 -36.48 -10.35
C GLY A 166 -25.93 -37.33 -10.96
N GLN A 167 -27.15 -36.80 -11.11
CA GLN A 167 -28.30 -37.51 -11.68
C GLN A 167 -28.18 -37.68 -13.20
N VAL A 168 -27.47 -36.76 -13.86
CA VAL A 168 -26.99 -36.91 -15.24
C VAL A 168 -25.46 -36.83 -15.27
N ILE A 169 -24.86 -37.33 -16.35
CA ILE A 169 -23.40 -37.41 -16.48
C ILE A 169 -22.79 -35.99 -16.40
N HIS A 170 -22.07 -35.68 -15.32
CA HIS A 170 -21.38 -34.41 -15.11
C HIS A 170 -19.89 -34.45 -15.52
N GLY A 171 -19.28 -35.63 -15.59
CA GLY A 171 -17.85 -35.81 -15.90
C GLY A 171 -16.94 -35.71 -14.68
N GLY A 172 -17.23 -34.79 -13.75
CA GLY A 172 -16.56 -34.64 -12.45
C GLY A 172 -17.12 -35.51 -11.32
N GLY A 173 -18.29 -36.15 -11.53
CA GLY A 173 -18.99 -36.92 -10.50
C GLY A 173 -20.12 -36.12 -9.83
N GLU A 174 -20.60 -36.61 -8.68
CA GLU A 174 -21.56 -35.90 -7.83
C GLU A 174 -20.82 -34.83 -7.01
N VAL A 175 -21.33 -33.60 -7.00
CA VAL A 175 -20.75 -32.48 -6.25
C VAL A 175 -21.39 -32.37 -4.87
N PHE A 176 -22.71 -32.55 -4.78
CA PHE A 176 -23.50 -32.60 -3.54
C PHE A 176 -24.80 -33.40 -3.75
N GLY A 177 -25.39 -33.90 -2.66
CA GLY A 177 -26.58 -34.75 -2.70
C GLY A 177 -27.86 -34.03 -3.15
N THR A 178 -28.85 -34.80 -3.64
CA THR A 178 -30.10 -34.26 -4.19
C THR A 178 -30.98 -33.50 -3.19
N GLU A 179 -30.87 -33.84 -1.90
CA GLU A 179 -31.63 -33.26 -0.79
C GLU A 179 -30.80 -32.21 -0.01
N SER A 180 -29.68 -31.75 -0.57
CA SER A 180 -28.83 -30.76 0.08
C SER A 180 -29.40 -29.35 -0.07
N TRP A 181 -29.04 -28.45 0.86
CA TRP A 181 -29.43 -27.05 0.77
C TRP A 181 -28.88 -26.38 -0.49
N GLN A 182 -27.69 -26.80 -0.96
CA GLN A 182 -27.11 -26.31 -2.22
C GLN A 182 -27.99 -26.70 -3.43
N ALA A 183 -28.51 -27.94 -3.43
CA ALA A 183 -29.44 -28.37 -4.46
C ALA A 183 -30.76 -27.59 -4.41
N ASP A 184 -31.27 -27.26 -3.22
CA ASP A 184 -32.43 -26.38 -3.05
C ASP A 184 -32.17 -24.96 -3.56
N THR A 185 -31.03 -24.35 -3.24
CA THR A 185 -30.64 -23.02 -3.73
C THR A 185 -30.58 -22.97 -5.26
N LEU A 186 -30.01 -23.99 -5.91
CA LEU A 186 -29.96 -24.06 -7.38
C LEU A 186 -31.34 -24.32 -8.01
N ARG A 187 -32.21 -25.09 -7.34
CA ARG A 187 -33.61 -25.25 -7.75
C ARG A 187 -34.35 -23.91 -7.70
N GLU A 188 -34.25 -23.20 -6.57
CA GLU A 188 -34.87 -21.88 -6.41
C GLU A 188 -34.32 -20.87 -7.42
N PHE A 189 -33.01 -20.86 -7.67
CA PHE A 189 -32.42 -20.04 -8.74
C PHE A 189 -33.10 -20.30 -10.08
N SER A 190 -33.19 -21.57 -10.48
CA SER A 190 -33.80 -21.98 -11.74
C SER A 190 -35.29 -21.63 -11.83
N GLU A 191 -36.04 -21.68 -10.72
CA GLU A 191 -37.42 -21.23 -10.66
C GLU A 191 -37.56 -19.70 -10.79
N ARG A 192 -36.66 -18.95 -10.13
CA ARG A 192 -36.62 -17.47 -10.20
C ARG A 192 -36.27 -16.93 -11.59
N LEU A 193 -35.59 -17.71 -12.44
CA LEU A 193 -35.28 -17.33 -13.82
C LEU A 193 -36.51 -17.18 -14.72
N ASP A 194 -37.61 -17.87 -14.37
CA ASP A 194 -38.87 -17.88 -15.12
C ASP A 194 -39.97 -17.02 -14.45
N ALA A 195 -39.68 -16.51 -13.25
CA ALA A 195 -40.58 -15.65 -12.48
C ALA A 195 -40.17 -14.17 -12.57
N PRO A 196 -41.13 -13.22 -12.53
CA PRO A 196 -40.79 -11.81 -12.39
C PRO A 196 -40.05 -11.57 -11.08
N ASP A 197 -39.06 -10.68 -11.10
CA ASP A 197 -38.26 -10.35 -9.92
C ASP A 197 -39.19 -10.02 -8.74
N PRO A 198 -39.11 -10.75 -7.61
CA PRO A 198 -39.98 -10.53 -6.47
C PRO A 198 -39.77 -9.15 -5.82
N CYS A 199 -38.61 -8.52 -6.07
CA CYS A 199 -38.24 -7.22 -5.57
C CYS A 199 -37.59 -6.40 -6.70
N PRO A 200 -38.39 -5.92 -7.69
CA PRO A 200 -37.85 -5.28 -8.89
C PRO A 200 -37.15 -3.96 -8.52
N GLY A 201 -35.85 -3.89 -8.85
CA GLY A 201 -34.95 -2.78 -8.49
C GLY A 201 -33.54 -3.25 -8.11
N GLY A 202 -33.03 -4.30 -8.77
CA GLY A 202 -31.68 -4.85 -8.53
C GLY A 202 -30.62 -3.77 -8.50
N VAL A 203 -29.56 -4.00 -7.71
CA VAL A 203 -28.46 -3.11 -7.29
C VAL A 203 -28.27 -1.82 -8.11
N ASP A 204 -29.19 -0.85 -7.99
CA ASP A 204 -28.88 0.54 -8.30
C ASP A 204 -27.89 0.98 -7.23
N LEU A 205 -26.60 1.02 -7.58
CA LEU A 205 -25.60 1.69 -6.77
C LEU A 205 -25.93 3.18 -6.84
N ASP A 206 -26.76 3.64 -5.90
CA ASP A 206 -27.02 5.07 -5.69
C ASP A 206 -25.74 5.72 -5.13
N GLU A 207 -24.78 5.98 -6.01
CA GLU A 207 -23.49 6.56 -5.64
C GLU A 207 -23.65 8.00 -5.14
N GLU A 208 -24.57 8.76 -5.71
CA GLU A 208 -24.87 10.12 -5.23
C GLU A 208 -25.45 10.08 -3.81
N GLY A 209 -26.43 9.20 -3.56
CA GLY A 209 -26.97 8.96 -2.22
C GLY A 209 -25.95 8.34 -1.27
N PHE A 210 -24.98 7.58 -1.77
CA PHE A 210 -23.91 7.00 -0.95
C PHE A 210 -23.02 8.08 -0.32
N PHE A 211 -22.91 9.28 -0.89
CA PHE A 211 -22.15 10.39 -0.28
C PHE A 211 -23.03 11.41 0.45
N ALA A 212 -24.33 11.14 0.60
CA ALA A 212 -25.22 12.01 1.36
C ALA A 212 -24.71 12.19 2.81
N GLY A 213 -24.65 13.46 3.23
CA GLY A 213 -24.20 13.86 4.57
C GLY A 213 -22.70 13.89 4.77
N VAL A 214 -21.89 13.55 3.77
CA VAL A 214 -20.42 13.71 3.86
C VAL A 214 -20.07 15.19 3.77
N GLU A 215 -19.29 15.66 4.73
CA GLU A 215 -18.71 17.00 4.75
C GLU A 215 -17.34 16.97 4.06
N TYR A 216 -17.04 18.02 3.30
CA TYR A 216 -15.82 18.13 2.50
C TYR A 216 -14.95 19.29 2.98
N MET A 217 -13.63 19.13 2.82
CA MET A 217 -12.64 20.18 3.02
C MET A 217 -13.05 21.49 2.31
N ASN A 218 -12.74 22.62 2.94
CA ASN A 218 -12.71 23.90 2.24
C ASN A 218 -11.57 23.94 1.20
N ASP A 219 -11.54 24.96 0.36
CA ASP A 219 -10.58 25.02 -0.75
C ASP A 219 -9.11 25.10 -0.28
N LEU A 220 -8.81 25.74 0.86
CA LEU A 220 -7.44 25.85 1.38
C LEU A 220 -6.98 24.58 2.10
N ASP A 221 -7.85 23.92 2.86
CA ASP A 221 -7.55 22.61 3.45
C ASP A 221 -7.32 21.58 2.34
N TRP A 222 -8.11 21.63 1.27
CA TRP A 222 -7.94 20.79 0.08
C TRP A 222 -6.61 21.06 -0.61
N LEU A 223 -6.22 22.33 -0.79
CA LEU A 223 -4.90 22.72 -1.30
C LEU A 223 -3.77 22.15 -0.43
N SER A 224 -3.85 22.35 0.89
CA SER A 224 -2.86 21.88 1.86
C SER A 224 -2.70 20.36 1.82
N ARG A 225 -3.81 19.61 1.83
CA ARG A 225 -3.76 18.14 1.72
C ARG A 225 -3.19 17.71 0.37
N MET A 226 -3.56 18.36 -0.73
CA MET A 226 -3.06 18.05 -2.07
C MET A 226 -1.55 18.28 -2.19
N THR A 227 -1.03 19.46 -1.84
CA THR A 227 0.40 19.75 -1.97
C THR A 227 1.23 18.91 -1.00
N MET A 228 0.71 18.61 0.19
CA MET A 228 1.43 17.74 1.13
C MET A 228 1.46 16.29 0.66
N THR A 229 0.34 15.76 0.18
CA THR A 229 0.25 14.38 -0.28
C THR A 229 1.09 14.13 -1.52
N LEU A 230 0.98 15.04 -2.49
CA LEU A 230 1.59 14.87 -3.81
C LEU A 230 3.02 15.41 -3.87
N ALA A 231 3.38 16.45 -3.12
CA ALA A 231 4.70 17.07 -3.18
C ALA A 231 5.41 17.23 -1.82
N SER A 232 4.81 16.77 -0.72
CA SER A 232 5.35 16.87 0.66
C SER A 232 5.78 18.27 1.09
N ARG A 233 5.04 19.28 0.64
CA ARG A 233 5.29 20.67 1.01
C ARG A 233 4.01 21.40 1.34
N VAL A 234 4.16 22.46 2.13
CA VAL A 234 3.09 23.43 2.38
C VAL A 234 2.80 24.22 1.09
N PRO A 235 1.57 24.72 0.92
CA PRO A 235 1.25 25.60 -0.20
C PRO A 235 2.08 26.88 -0.18
N THR A 236 2.44 27.39 -1.36
CA THR A 236 3.08 28.70 -1.52
C THR A 236 2.05 29.82 -1.43
N ALA A 237 2.48 31.04 -1.11
CA ALA A 237 1.60 32.21 -1.06
C ALA A 237 0.90 32.49 -2.40
N GLU A 238 1.56 32.19 -3.52
CA GLU A 238 0.97 32.35 -4.87
C GLU A 238 -0.13 31.31 -5.14
N GLU A 239 0.06 30.07 -4.67
CA GLU A 239 -0.94 29.01 -4.79
C GLU A 239 -2.17 29.29 -3.92
N ILE A 240 -1.96 29.75 -2.67
CA ILE A 240 -3.04 30.17 -1.77
C ILE A 240 -3.87 31.28 -2.43
N ALA A 241 -3.22 32.36 -2.87
CA ALA A 241 -3.91 33.48 -3.52
C ALA A 241 -4.66 33.07 -4.79
N LYS A 242 -4.14 32.07 -5.53
CA LYS A 242 -4.80 31.53 -6.72
C LYS A 242 -6.09 30.78 -6.35
N VAL A 243 -6.04 29.94 -5.31
CA VAL A 243 -7.18 29.15 -4.83
C VAL A 243 -8.24 30.06 -4.20
N GLU A 244 -7.86 31.02 -3.36
CA GLU A 244 -8.81 32.01 -2.82
C GLU A 244 -9.58 32.76 -3.91
N ALA A 245 -8.92 33.04 -5.04
CA ALA A 245 -9.54 33.77 -6.16
C ALA A 245 -10.45 32.90 -7.04
N ARG A 246 -10.24 31.58 -7.09
CA ARG A 246 -10.82 30.70 -8.14
C ARG A 246 -11.41 29.38 -7.63
N GLY A 247 -11.30 29.09 -6.35
CA GLY A 247 -11.70 27.84 -5.71
C GLY A 247 -11.13 26.61 -6.43
N ALA A 248 -12.02 25.66 -6.75
CA ALA A 248 -11.66 24.39 -7.41
C ALA A 248 -10.87 24.54 -8.73
N GLU A 249 -11.11 25.58 -9.54
CA GLU A 249 -10.30 25.82 -10.74
C GLU A 249 -8.86 26.19 -10.38
N GLY A 250 -8.67 26.93 -9.28
CA GLY A 250 -7.35 27.25 -8.75
C GLY A 250 -6.61 25.99 -8.32
N ILE A 251 -7.31 25.04 -7.70
CA ILE A 251 -6.75 23.73 -7.29
C ILE A 251 -6.29 22.92 -8.50
N ASP A 252 -7.11 22.85 -9.56
CA ASP A 252 -6.77 22.14 -10.81
C ASP A 252 -5.51 22.72 -11.47
N GLU A 253 -5.37 24.05 -11.44
CA GLU A 253 -4.17 24.74 -11.94
C GLU A 253 -2.94 24.51 -11.08
N VAL A 254 -3.09 24.42 -9.76
CA VAL A 254 -1.97 24.05 -8.88
C VAL A 254 -1.55 22.61 -9.13
N LEU A 255 -2.49 21.66 -9.19
CA LEU A 255 -2.22 20.25 -9.52
C LEU A 255 -1.44 20.12 -10.83
N SER A 256 -1.87 20.86 -11.86
CA SER A 256 -1.18 20.90 -13.15
C SER A 256 0.26 21.40 -13.04
N GLY A 257 0.51 22.38 -12.15
CA GLY A 257 1.84 22.89 -11.83
C GLY A 257 2.73 21.88 -11.11
N LEU A 258 2.15 21.07 -10.21
CA LEU A 258 2.90 20.05 -9.45
C LEU A 258 3.60 19.03 -10.36
N TYR A 259 3.05 18.72 -11.54
CA TYR A 259 3.71 17.81 -12.49
C TYR A 259 5.06 18.33 -13.01
N ALA A 260 5.38 19.60 -12.82
CA ALA A 260 6.70 20.15 -13.16
C ALA A 260 7.72 20.05 -12.00
N GLU A 261 7.28 19.69 -10.79
CA GLU A 261 8.10 19.69 -9.58
C GLU A 261 8.77 18.34 -9.34
N ALA A 262 10.02 18.36 -8.87
CA ALA A 262 10.75 17.14 -8.49
C ALA A 262 10.05 16.42 -7.32
N GLY A 263 9.57 17.17 -6.32
CA GLY A 263 8.89 16.61 -5.15
C GLY A 263 7.64 15.78 -5.48
N PHE A 264 6.97 16.07 -6.61
CA PHE A 264 5.87 15.26 -7.09
C PHE A 264 6.30 13.82 -7.41
N TYR A 265 7.39 13.69 -8.17
CA TYR A 265 7.91 12.39 -8.58
C TYR A 265 8.56 11.66 -7.42
N GLU A 266 9.24 12.36 -6.50
CA GLU A 266 9.75 11.73 -5.27
C GLU A 266 8.65 11.04 -4.47
N ARG A 267 7.48 11.69 -4.32
CA ARG A 267 6.33 11.11 -3.61
C ARG A 267 5.64 9.99 -4.38
N LEU A 268 5.53 10.13 -5.69
CA LEU A 268 5.00 9.08 -6.55
C LEU A 268 5.85 7.82 -6.45
N GLU A 269 7.16 7.95 -6.59
CA GLU A 269 8.09 6.83 -6.48
C GLU A 269 8.12 6.26 -5.06
N GLU A 270 8.09 7.08 -4.01
CA GLU A 270 8.00 6.57 -2.63
C GLU A 270 6.78 5.67 -2.42
N GLY A 271 5.59 6.10 -2.88
CA GLY A 271 4.39 5.29 -2.77
C GLY A 271 4.45 4.01 -3.62
N LEU A 272 5.03 4.08 -4.82
CA LEU A 272 5.21 2.91 -5.67
C LEU A 272 6.28 1.96 -5.12
N ALA A 273 7.30 2.45 -4.43
CA ALA A 273 8.32 1.63 -3.78
C ALA A 273 7.70 0.72 -2.71
N ASP A 274 6.67 1.17 -2.00
CA ASP A 274 5.93 0.36 -1.02
C ASP A 274 5.12 -0.77 -1.68
N ILE A 275 4.70 -0.58 -2.93
CA ILE A 275 3.91 -1.54 -3.70
C ILE A 275 4.82 -2.57 -4.38
N PHE A 276 5.85 -2.09 -5.09
CA PHE A 276 6.75 -2.91 -5.90
C PHE A 276 7.98 -3.40 -5.11
N LEU A 277 8.21 -2.90 -3.90
CA LEU A 277 9.33 -3.28 -3.02
C LEU A 277 10.71 -3.11 -3.66
N THR A 278 10.85 -2.07 -4.47
CA THR A 278 12.04 -1.80 -5.30
C THR A 278 13.28 -1.46 -4.51
N ASP A 279 13.11 -0.80 -3.36
CA ASP A 279 14.20 -0.33 -2.50
C ASP A 279 14.91 -1.47 -1.76
N TYR A 280 14.48 -2.72 -1.96
CA TYR A 280 15.23 -3.91 -1.55
C TYR A 280 16.70 -3.87 -2.01
N PHE A 281 16.97 -3.35 -3.21
CA PHE A 281 18.35 -3.25 -3.73
C PHE A 281 19.19 -2.15 -3.06
N ILE A 282 18.55 -1.25 -2.30
CA ILE A 282 19.17 -0.06 -1.69
C ILE A 282 19.28 -0.27 -0.18
N GLN A 283 18.18 -0.66 0.46
CA GLN A 283 17.99 -0.73 1.90
C GLN A 283 17.95 -2.18 2.43
N GLY A 284 17.68 -3.15 1.56
CA GLY A 284 17.65 -4.57 1.87
C GLY A 284 19.02 -5.25 1.71
N ASN A 285 18.99 -6.58 1.66
CA ASN A 285 20.18 -7.42 1.47
C ASN A 285 20.16 -8.15 0.12
N PRO A 286 20.34 -7.45 -1.01
CA PRO A 286 20.35 -8.08 -2.32
C PRO A 286 21.58 -8.99 -2.48
N PRO A 287 21.52 -10.03 -3.32
CA PRO A 287 22.69 -10.87 -3.61
C PRO A 287 23.85 -10.07 -4.22
N ASP A 288 25.10 -10.42 -3.89
CA ASP A 288 26.32 -9.79 -4.43
C ASP A 288 26.47 -9.85 -5.97
N ASN A 289 25.66 -10.69 -6.61
CA ASN A 289 25.64 -10.97 -8.04
C ASN A 289 24.31 -10.54 -8.72
N VAL A 290 23.67 -9.45 -8.26
CA VAL A 290 22.46 -8.88 -8.92
C VAL A 290 22.60 -8.87 -10.44
N LEU A 291 23.71 -8.31 -10.94
CA LEU A 291 24.09 -8.38 -12.34
C LEU A 291 25.03 -9.56 -12.62
N ASN A 292 24.77 -10.29 -13.70
CA ASN A 292 25.61 -11.41 -14.14
C ASN A 292 26.95 -10.91 -14.70
N SER A 293 28.05 -11.58 -14.36
CA SER A 293 29.38 -11.18 -14.81
C SER A 293 29.67 -11.35 -16.28
N ASN A 294 29.04 -12.34 -16.89
CA ASN A 294 29.25 -12.67 -18.30
C ASN A 294 28.45 -11.73 -19.20
N HIS A 295 27.34 -11.18 -18.68
CA HIS A 295 26.48 -10.25 -19.40
C HIS A 295 26.93 -8.81 -19.21
N TYR A 296 27.36 -8.48 -17.99
CA TYR A 296 27.76 -7.14 -17.59
C TYR A 296 29.19 -7.17 -17.03
N PRO A 297 30.21 -7.16 -17.90
CA PRO A 297 31.59 -7.13 -17.46
C PRO A 297 31.89 -5.85 -16.67
N GLY A 298 31.26 -4.73 -17.03
CA GLY A 298 31.36 -3.43 -16.37
C GLY A 298 30.59 -3.26 -15.07
N ARG A 299 29.82 -4.27 -14.61
CA ARG A 299 28.98 -4.19 -13.39
C ARG A 299 29.72 -3.91 -12.08
N ARG A 300 31.05 -3.82 -12.10
CA ARG A 300 31.91 -3.43 -10.97
C ARG A 300 33.00 -2.45 -11.43
N TRP A 301 32.67 -1.55 -12.37
CA TRP A 301 33.62 -0.59 -12.97
C TRP A 301 34.39 0.24 -11.92
N TRP A 302 33.78 0.47 -10.76
CA TRP A 302 34.38 1.18 -9.62
C TRP A 302 35.46 0.39 -8.88
N ALA A 303 35.51 -0.94 -9.03
CA ALA A 303 36.49 -1.79 -8.34
C ALA A 303 37.93 -1.50 -8.80
N GLU A 304 38.11 -0.98 -10.02
CA GLU A 304 39.42 -0.68 -10.61
C GLU A 304 39.86 0.78 -10.38
N MET A 305 39.05 1.61 -9.72
CA MET A 305 39.31 3.05 -9.51
C MET A 305 40.32 3.38 -8.40
N GLY A 306 40.86 2.37 -7.69
CA GLY A 306 41.83 2.59 -6.60
C GLY A 306 41.27 3.31 -5.36
N LEU A 307 39.95 3.27 -5.18
CA LEU A 307 39.21 3.96 -4.10
C LEU A 307 39.35 3.23 -2.74
N SER A 308 39.06 3.96 -1.64
CA SER A 308 38.91 3.35 -0.31
C SER A 308 37.74 2.34 -0.30
N VAL A 309 37.59 1.56 0.76
CA VAL A 309 36.47 0.62 0.87
C VAL A 309 35.15 1.40 0.99
N GLU A 310 35.16 2.46 1.77
CA GLU A 310 34.02 3.34 2.03
C GLU A 310 33.54 3.99 0.72
N ALA A 311 34.43 4.66 -0.01
CA ALA A 311 34.10 5.28 -1.28
C ALA A 311 33.64 4.26 -2.35
N ARG A 312 34.17 3.03 -2.34
CA ARG A 312 33.68 1.96 -3.22
C ARG A 312 32.26 1.54 -2.87
N ASN A 313 31.95 1.43 -1.58
CA ASN A 313 30.62 1.05 -1.11
C ASN A 313 29.58 2.13 -1.43
N GLU A 314 29.95 3.41 -1.31
CA GLU A 314 29.11 4.54 -1.70
C GLU A 314 28.79 4.48 -3.20
N ILE A 315 29.79 4.39 -4.08
CA ILE A 315 29.54 4.31 -5.53
C ILE A 315 28.75 3.05 -5.91
N ALA A 316 29.03 1.91 -5.27
CA ALA A 316 28.26 0.69 -5.48
C ALA A 316 26.79 0.87 -5.08
N LEU A 317 26.52 1.61 -3.99
CA LEU A 317 25.16 1.95 -3.57
C LEU A 317 24.46 2.85 -4.59
N LEU A 318 25.14 3.83 -5.19
CA LEU A 318 24.56 4.68 -6.24
C LEU A 318 24.22 3.90 -7.52
N GLY A 319 25.05 2.92 -7.88
CA GLY A 319 24.75 1.98 -8.96
C GLY A 319 23.53 1.09 -8.64
N ARG A 320 23.46 0.57 -7.41
CA ARG A 320 22.31 -0.20 -6.93
C ARG A 320 21.03 0.63 -6.84
N HIS A 321 21.13 1.91 -6.50
CA HIS A 321 20.02 2.86 -6.55
C HIS A 321 19.44 2.90 -7.97
N GLY A 322 20.29 3.02 -8.99
CA GLY A 322 19.85 2.97 -10.38
C GLY A 322 19.14 1.67 -10.76
N LEU A 323 19.63 0.51 -10.29
CA LEU A 323 19.00 -0.80 -10.55
C LEU A 323 17.65 -0.97 -9.83
N GLY A 324 17.58 -0.52 -8.57
CA GLY A 324 16.37 -0.62 -7.77
C GLY A 324 15.28 0.33 -8.27
N ARG A 325 15.63 1.58 -8.55
CA ARG A 325 14.69 2.64 -8.94
C ARG A 325 14.34 2.69 -10.42
N GLU A 326 15.02 1.92 -11.28
CA GLU A 326 14.70 1.83 -12.72
C GLU A 326 13.19 1.69 -13.01
N PRO A 327 12.42 0.78 -12.38
CA PRO A 327 10.98 0.69 -12.61
C PRO A 327 10.22 1.94 -12.21
N LEU A 328 10.59 2.53 -11.06
CA LEU A 328 9.90 3.71 -10.54
C LEU A 328 10.18 4.93 -11.41
N ALA A 329 11.43 5.07 -11.87
CA ALA A 329 11.84 6.08 -12.83
C ALA A 329 11.13 5.91 -14.18
N LEU A 330 10.82 4.68 -14.61
CA LEU A 330 10.02 4.44 -15.82
C LEU A 330 8.59 4.95 -15.62
N PHE A 331 7.97 4.65 -14.47
CA PHE A 331 6.64 5.18 -14.14
C PHE A 331 6.64 6.71 -14.07
N SER A 332 7.63 7.30 -13.39
CA SER A 332 7.84 8.76 -13.36
C SER A 332 8.03 9.34 -14.75
N HIS A 333 8.79 8.67 -15.62
CA HIS A 333 9.00 9.09 -17.01
C HIS A 333 7.68 9.12 -17.80
N ILE A 334 6.85 8.08 -17.64
CA ILE A 334 5.52 8.00 -18.26
C ILE A 334 4.65 9.15 -17.79
N VAL A 335 4.53 9.36 -16.47
CA VAL A 335 3.72 10.45 -15.91
C VAL A 335 4.28 11.82 -16.31
N LYS A 336 5.60 12.00 -16.34
CA LYS A 336 6.25 13.28 -16.68
C LYS A 336 6.06 13.68 -18.13
N ASN A 337 6.01 12.72 -19.03
CA ASN A 337 5.85 12.96 -20.46
C ASN A 337 4.43 12.71 -20.96
N ASP A 338 3.50 12.37 -20.05
CA ASP A 338 2.11 12.04 -20.36
C ASP A 338 1.98 10.93 -21.41
N LEU A 339 2.82 9.90 -21.26
CA LEU A 339 2.83 8.71 -22.11
C LEU A 339 1.73 7.73 -21.65
N PRO A 340 1.29 6.81 -22.52
CA PRO A 340 0.34 5.77 -22.16
C PRO A 340 0.86 4.91 -20.99
N ILE A 341 0.02 4.66 -19.98
CA ILE A 341 0.44 3.86 -18.83
C ILE A 341 0.88 2.45 -19.20
N SER A 342 0.33 1.87 -20.27
CA SER A 342 0.77 0.59 -20.85
C SER A 342 2.26 0.55 -21.23
N GLU A 343 2.91 1.69 -21.43
CA GLU A 343 4.36 1.77 -21.63
C GLU A 343 5.14 1.19 -20.43
N PHE A 344 4.54 1.18 -19.24
CA PHE A 344 5.18 0.60 -18.05
C PHE A 344 5.49 -0.89 -18.23
N VAL A 345 4.68 -1.63 -19.00
CA VAL A 345 4.88 -3.06 -19.31
C VAL A 345 5.28 -3.32 -20.76
N THR A 346 5.26 -2.32 -21.64
CA THR A 346 5.59 -2.47 -23.07
C THR A 346 6.85 -1.73 -23.52
N ALA A 347 7.42 -0.85 -22.70
CA ALA A 347 8.60 -0.06 -23.05
C ALA A 347 9.73 -0.94 -23.60
N ASP A 348 10.30 -0.51 -24.73
CA ASP A 348 11.42 -1.19 -25.39
C ASP A 348 12.78 -0.72 -24.87
N TYR A 349 12.79 -0.07 -23.71
CA TYR A 349 13.92 0.52 -23.02
C TYR A 349 13.77 0.38 -21.51
N LEU A 350 14.85 0.68 -20.79
CA LEU A 350 14.84 0.86 -19.33
C LEU A 350 15.32 2.25 -18.96
N MET A 351 15.17 2.62 -17.70
CA MET A 351 15.71 3.86 -17.15
C MET A 351 17.04 3.60 -16.45
N VAL A 352 18.06 4.42 -16.76
CA VAL A 352 19.38 4.35 -16.14
C VAL A 352 19.77 5.70 -15.54
N ASN A 353 20.52 5.65 -14.44
CA ASN A 353 21.21 6.81 -13.88
C ASN A 353 22.70 6.77 -14.29
N PRO A 354 23.52 7.81 -13.99
CA PRO A 354 24.93 7.85 -14.40
C PRO A 354 25.76 6.64 -13.94
N TYR A 355 25.36 5.97 -12.86
CA TYR A 355 26.08 4.86 -12.24
C TYR A 355 25.62 3.50 -12.76
N SER A 356 24.31 3.29 -12.93
CA SER A 356 23.75 2.06 -13.52
C SER A 356 24.02 1.98 -15.02
N ALA A 357 24.07 3.12 -15.74
CA ALA A 357 24.44 3.15 -17.16
C ALA A 357 25.81 2.51 -17.41
N LYS A 358 26.83 2.87 -16.59
CA LYS A 358 28.17 2.25 -16.63
C LYS A 358 28.16 0.78 -16.23
N SER A 359 27.29 0.41 -15.28
CA SER A 359 27.13 -0.98 -14.84
C SER A 359 26.56 -1.86 -15.94
N TYR A 360 25.62 -1.33 -16.72
CA TYR A 360 25.03 -1.95 -17.90
C TYR A 360 25.89 -1.86 -19.17
N GLY A 361 26.86 -0.95 -19.22
CA GLY A 361 27.68 -0.71 -20.41
C GLY A 361 26.94 0.07 -21.51
N VAL A 362 26.01 0.95 -21.12
CA VAL A 362 25.17 1.77 -22.01
C VAL A 362 25.39 3.27 -21.80
N GLU A 363 26.44 3.66 -21.07
CA GLU A 363 26.77 5.05 -20.78
C GLU A 363 27.01 5.90 -22.03
N ASN A 364 27.32 5.27 -23.16
CA ASN A 364 27.49 5.95 -24.44
C ASN A 364 26.18 6.27 -25.18
N GLN A 365 25.04 5.78 -24.68
CA GLN A 365 23.71 6.04 -25.25
C GLN A 365 23.04 7.27 -24.64
N VAL A 366 23.56 7.76 -23.52
CA VAL A 366 22.88 8.73 -22.66
C VAL A 366 23.79 9.93 -22.42
N ASP A 367 23.20 11.12 -22.42
CA ASP A 367 23.83 12.37 -22.00
C ASP A 367 23.10 12.87 -20.75
N PHE A 368 23.84 12.96 -19.64
CA PHE A 368 23.32 13.40 -18.34
C PHE A 368 23.66 14.87 -18.14
N ASP A 369 22.73 15.63 -17.57
CA ASP A 369 22.96 17.04 -17.23
C ASP A 369 24.03 17.15 -16.13
N ASP A 370 24.03 16.22 -15.17
CA ASP A 370 25.07 16.04 -14.15
C ASP A 370 25.47 14.56 -14.03
N ASP A 371 26.73 14.24 -14.37
CA ASP A 371 27.25 12.87 -14.34
C ASP A 371 27.46 12.31 -12.91
N GLN A 372 27.24 13.13 -11.87
CA GLN A 372 27.22 12.74 -10.47
C GLN A 372 25.82 12.65 -9.88
N ASP A 373 24.79 13.14 -10.56
CA ASP A 373 23.42 13.11 -10.05
C ASP A 373 22.79 11.72 -10.22
N HIS A 374 22.77 10.95 -9.13
CA HIS A 374 22.19 9.61 -9.11
C HIS A 374 20.66 9.58 -9.19
N LEU A 375 19.99 10.74 -9.05
CA LEU A 375 18.55 10.92 -9.18
C LEU A 375 18.14 11.28 -10.62
N GLU A 376 19.10 11.61 -11.49
CA GLU A 376 18.84 11.82 -12.91
C GLU A 376 18.70 10.47 -13.63
N PHE A 377 17.50 10.20 -14.17
CA PHE A 377 17.23 8.99 -14.96
C PHE A 377 16.94 9.33 -16.42
N LYS A 378 17.49 8.52 -17.33
CA LYS A 378 17.28 8.64 -18.78
C LYS A 378 17.04 7.26 -19.40
N PRO A 379 16.30 7.20 -20.52
CA PRO A 379 16.05 5.93 -21.21
C PRO A 379 17.32 5.40 -21.90
N ALA A 380 17.54 4.09 -21.81
CA ALA A 380 18.60 3.38 -22.53
C ALA A 380 18.15 1.99 -22.96
N ARG A 381 18.82 1.42 -23.98
CA ARG A 381 18.53 0.06 -24.45
C ARG A 381 19.71 -0.86 -24.23
N LEU A 382 19.47 -1.94 -23.50
CA LEU A 382 20.47 -3.01 -23.36
C LEU A 382 20.79 -3.65 -24.72
N PRO A 383 22.07 -3.90 -25.02
CA PRO A 383 22.44 -4.72 -26.17
C PRO A 383 22.03 -6.18 -25.95
N ALA A 384 21.91 -6.95 -27.03
CA ALA A 384 21.67 -8.38 -26.91
C ALA A 384 22.79 -9.09 -26.15
N ILE A 385 22.40 -9.98 -25.25
CA ILE A 385 23.31 -10.81 -24.45
C ILE A 385 23.72 -12.04 -25.28
N THR A 386 24.58 -11.82 -26.28
CA THR A 386 25.00 -12.86 -27.22
C THR A 386 25.77 -14.00 -26.54
N SER A 387 26.45 -13.73 -25.42
CA SER A 387 27.13 -14.74 -24.59
C SER A 387 26.19 -15.83 -24.06
N SER A 388 24.90 -15.54 -23.98
CA SER A 388 23.87 -16.48 -23.55
C SER A 388 23.09 -17.10 -24.71
N GLY A 389 23.43 -16.78 -25.96
CA GLY A 389 22.71 -17.26 -27.13
C GLY A 389 21.46 -16.44 -27.49
N MET A 390 21.27 -15.26 -26.88
CA MET A 390 20.23 -14.30 -27.26
C MET A 390 20.44 -13.86 -28.71
N ARG A 391 19.35 -13.85 -29.49
CA ARG A 391 19.37 -13.45 -30.91
C ARG A 391 18.86 -12.02 -31.05
N GLY A 392 19.49 -11.24 -31.92
CA GLY A 392 19.00 -9.90 -32.26
C GLY A 392 19.27 -8.86 -31.19
N GLU A 393 18.25 -8.51 -30.41
CA GLU A 393 18.23 -7.43 -29.42
C GLU A 393 17.75 -7.94 -28.05
N TYR A 394 17.95 -7.14 -27.00
CA TYR A 394 17.39 -7.45 -25.68
C TYR A 394 15.85 -7.29 -25.73
N PRO A 395 15.07 -8.32 -25.34
CA PRO A 395 13.62 -8.29 -25.47
C PRO A 395 12.97 -7.49 -24.33
N HIS A 396 13.21 -6.17 -24.31
CA HIS A 396 12.61 -5.25 -23.33
C HIS A 396 11.09 -5.34 -23.29
N ALA A 397 10.54 -5.20 -22.08
CA ALA A 397 9.12 -5.20 -21.73
C ALA A 397 8.89 -4.35 -20.47
N GLY A 398 9.45 -3.13 -20.46
CA GLY A 398 9.45 -2.23 -19.32
C GLY A 398 9.82 -2.91 -18.00
N VAL A 399 8.97 -2.73 -16.98
CA VAL A 399 9.18 -3.29 -15.64
C VAL A 399 9.28 -4.81 -15.61
N LEU A 400 8.60 -5.53 -16.51
CA LEU A 400 8.59 -7.00 -16.51
C LEU A 400 9.99 -7.58 -16.74
N THR A 401 10.82 -6.88 -17.51
CA THR A 401 12.20 -7.26 -17.82
C THR A 401 13.25 -6.63 -16.90
N SER A 402 12.82 -5.83 -15.92
CA SER A 402 13.74 -5.19 -14.97
C SER A 402 14.40 -6.23 -14.05
N TYR A 403 15.63 -5.93 -13.60
CA TYR A 403 16.30 -6.74 -12.59
C TYR A 403 15.59 -6.71 -11.24
N MET A 404 14.79 -5.66 -11.01
CA MET A 404 13.89 -5.60 -9.88
C MET A 404 12.86 -6.72 -9.96
N MET A 405 12.03 -6.78 -11.01
CA MET A 405 10.97 -7.78 -11.15
C MET A 405 11.52 -9.21 -11.19
N THR A 406 12.63 -9.42 -11.90
CA THR A 406 13.21 -10.74 -12.09
C THR A 406 14.08 -11.19 -10.92
N GLY A 407 14.69 -10.28 -10.17
CA GLY A 407 15.61 -10.58 -9.07
C GLY A 407 14.99 -10.49 -7.67
N ARG A 408 14.03 -9.60 -7.45
CA ARG A 408 13.39 -9.37 -6.12
C ARG A 408 12.50 -10.52 -5.69
N TYR A 409 11.76 -11.09 -6.64
CA TYR A 409 10.83 -12.18 -6.38
C TYR A 409 11.55 -13.51 -6.62
N PRO A 410 11.84 -14.26 -5.54
CA PRO A 410 12.75 -15.40 -5.62
C PRO A 410 12.13 -16.52 -6.45
N SER A 411 12.97 -17.21 -7.22
CA SER A 411 12.63 -18.49 -7.83
C SER A 411 13.58 -19.57 -7.32
N THR A 412 13.09 -20.79 -7.22
CA THR A 412 13.88 -21.96 -6.81
C THR A 412 13.71 -23.08 -7.82
N ASN A 413 14.54 -24.12 -7.69
CA ASN A 413 14.45 -25.31 -8.53
C ASN A 413 13.13 -26.09 -8.36
N THR A 414 12.34 -25.78 -7.34
CA THR A 414 11.04 -26.40 -7.06
C THR A 414 9.87 -25.48 -7.38
N ASN A 415 10.01 -24.17 -7.12
CA ASN A 415 8.96 -23.20 -7.41
C ASN A 415 8.85 -22.89 -8.91
N LEU A 416 9.94 -22.90 -9.67
CA LEU A 416 9.96 -22.72 -11.13
C LEU A 416 9.24 -21.43 -11.58
N ASN A 417 9.65 -20.28 -11.05
CA ASN A 417 9.10 -18.94 -11.34
C ASN A 417 7.64 -18.67 -10.92
N ARG A 418 6.96 -19.62 -10.28
CA ARG A 418 5.58 -19.43 -9.78
C ARG A 418 5.42 -18.25 -8.84
N LYS A 419 6.44 -17.93 -8.02
CA LYS A 419 6.43 -16.73 -7.17
C LYS A 419 6.49 -15.43 -8.00
N ARG A 420 7.28 -15.40 -9.09
CA ARG A 420 7.30 -14.26 -10.03
C ARG A 420 5.95 -14.09 -10.73
N SER A 421 5.35 -15.20 -11.15
CA SER A 421 4.00 -15.23 -11.73
C SER A 421 2.96 -14.71 -10.74
N SER A 422 2.96 -15.19 -9.49
CA SER A 422 2.06 -14.71 -8.44
C SER A 422 2.17 -13.19 -8.21
N TYR A 423 3.39 -12.63 -8.14
CA TYR A 423 3.56 -11.17 -8.01
C TYR A 423 3.20 -10.42 -9.29
N PHE A 424 3.41 -11.00 -10.46
CA PHE A 424 2.92 -10.40 -11.70
C PHE A 424 1.39 -10.22 -11.67
N TYR A 425 0.65 -11.27 -11.31
CA TYR A 425 -0.80 -11.20 -11.21
C TYR A 425 -1.26 -10.20 -10.15
N LEU A 426 -0.59 -10.18 -8.99
CA LEU A 426 -0.91 -9.24 -7.92
C LEU A 426 -0.67 -7.78 -8.34
N LEU A 427 0.49 -7.50 -8.94
CA LEU A 427 0.94 -6.14 -9.23
C LEU A 427 0.37 -5.56 -10.52
N PHE A 428 0.06 -6.40 -11.51
CA PHE A 428 -0.38 -5.93 -12.82
C PHE A 428 -1.82 -6.26 -13.14
N LEU A 429 -2.46 -7.18 -12.42
CA LEU A 429 -3.84 -7.59 -12.68
C LEU A 429 -4.72 -7.59 -11.41
N GLY A 430 -4.16 -7.24 -10.25
CA GLY A 430 -4.91 -7.13 -9.00
C GLY A 430 -5.33 -8.48 -8.43
N VAL A 431 -4.68 -9.56 -8.86
CA VAL A 431 -5.08 -10.93 -8.55
C VAL A 431 -4.11 -11.57 -7.55
N ASP A 432 -4.58 -11.86 -6.34
CA ASP A 432 -3.84 -12.71 -5.42
C ASP A 432 -4.08 -14.19 -5.75
N ILE A 433 -3.18 -14.76 -6.56
CA ILE A 433 -3.27 -16.17 -6.94
C ILE A 433 -3.24 -17.10 -5.71
N ASN A 434 -2.52 -16.75 -4.65
CA ASN A 434 -2.41 -17.64 -3.49
C ASN A 434 -3.72 -17.71 -2.68
N ASN A 435 -4.61 -16.76 -2.92
CA ASN A 435 -5.92 -16.69 -2.29
C ASN A 435 -7.03 -17.07 -3.27
N LEU A 436 -6.78 -17.81 -4.37
CA LEU A 436 -7.83 -18.24 -5.31
C LEU A 436 -8.72 -19.37 -4.76
N MET A 437 -8.26 -20.13 -3.79
CA MET A 437 -8.99 -21.27 -3.22
C MET A 437 -9.65 -20.89 -1.90
N THR A 438 -10.85 -21.40 -1.65
CA THR A 438 -11.66 -21.08 -0.45
C THR A 438 -11.51 -22.06 0.70
N GLU A 439 -10.92 -23.25 0.48
CA GLU A 439 -10.74 -24.29 1.49
C GLU A 439 -9.33 -24.89 1.46
N ALA A 440 -8.89 -25.49 2.57
CA ALA A 440 -7.59 -26.14 2.64
C ALA A 440 -7.62 -27.50 1.94
N THR A 441 -6.76 -27.72 0.95
CA THR A 441 -6.61 -29.03 0.30
C THR A 441 -5.97 -30.03 1.26
N ASP A 442 -6.53 -31.24 1.36
CA ASP A 442 -5.85 -32.37 2.01
C ASP A 442 -4.67 -32.84 1.12
N PRO A 443 -3.42 -32.63 1.52
CA PRO A 443 -2.26 -33.01 0.71
C PRO A 443 -2.13 -34.54 0.56
N THR A 444 -2.82 -35.34 1.37
CA THR A 444 -2.83 -36.80 1.25
C THR A 444 -3.79 -37.31 0.17
N ALA A 445 -4.83 -36.54 -0.16
CA ALA A 445 -5.82 -36.88 -1.19
C ALA A 445 -5.23 -36.86 -2.62
N VAL A 446 -4.09 -36.18 -2.81
CA VAL A 446 -3.41 -36.05 -4.11
C VAL A 446 -2.16 -36.93 -4.24
N ALA A 447 -1.87 -37.78 -3.25
CA ALA A 447 -0.63 -38.58 -3.19
C ALA A 447 -0.48 -39.57 -4.37
N ASP A 448 -1.60 -40.06 -4.90
CA ASP A 448 -1.63 -41.02 -6.03
C ASP A 448 -1.75 -40.34 -7.41
N ILE A 449 -1.77 -39.00 -7.47
CA ILE A 449 -1.87 -38.24 -8.71
C ILE A 449 -0.45 -37.94 -9.22
N GLU A 450 -0.10 -38.43 -10.42
CA GLU A 450 1.26 -38.33 -10.98
C GLU A 450 1.79 -36.89 -11.07
N ASN A 451 0.90 -35.92 -11.35
CA ASN A 451 1.21 -34.49 -11.35
C ASN A 451 0.04 -33.74 -10.72
N PRO A 452 0.01 -33.57 -9.39
CA PRO A 452 -1.10 -32.93 -8.70
C PRO A 452 -1.37 -31.52 -9.22
N THR A 453 -0.31 -30.74 -9.48
CA THR A 453 -0.41 -29.35 -9.96
C THR A 453 -1.10 -29.20 -11.32
N ARG A 454 -1.18 -30.27 -12.10
CA ARG A 454 -1.85 -30.28 -13.41
C ARG A 454 -3.14 -31.09 -13.42
N ASN A 455 -3.17 -32.19 -12.68
CA ASN A 455 -4.19 -33.24 -12.82
C ASN A 455 -5.14 -33.29 -11.61
N ALA A 456 -4.83 -32.63 -10.50
CA ALA A 456 -5.75 -32.48 -9.36
C ALA A 456 -6.52 -31.16 -9.49
N ALA A 457 -7.84 -31.21 -9.41
CA ALA A 457 -8.69 -30.03 -9.57
C ALA A 457 -8.31 -28.92 -8.57
N ASP A 458 -8.14 -29.26 -7.29
CA ASP A 458 -7.82 -28.30 -6.22
C ASP A 458 -6.49 -27.58 -6.44
N CYS A 459 -5.50 -28.24 -7.04
CA CYS A 459 -4.23 -27.60 -7.36
C CYS A 459 -4.30 -26.83 -8.69
N ALA A 460 -5.05 -27.33 -9.67
CA ALA A 460 -5.19 -26.71 -10.99
C ALA A 460 -5.76 -25.28 -10.91
N VAL A 461 -6.62 -24.98 -9.93
CA VAL A 461 -7.20 -23.64 -9.71
C VAL A 461 -6.16 -22.51 -9.76
N CYS A 462 -5.05 -22.70 -9.05
CA CYS A 462 -3.97 -21.71 -9.03
C CYS A 462 -2.98 -21.91 -10.17
N HIS A 463 -2.72 -23.17 -10.55
CA HIS A 463 -1.69 -23.50 -11.53
C HIS A 463 -2.08 -23.19 -12.97
N VAL A 464 -3.34 -23.31 -13.33
CA VAL A 464 -3.87 -22.96 -14.65
C VAL A 464 -3.54 -21.51 -15.04
N PRO A 465 -3.79 -20.49 -14.22
CA PRO A 465 -3.36 -19.12 -14.52
C PRO A 465 -1.86 -18.88 -14.25
N MET A 466 -1.29 -19.51 -13.20
CA MET A 466 0.07 -19.20 -12.74
C MET A 466 1.17 -19.81 -13.61
N ASP A 467 1.04 -21.10 -13.98
CA ASP A 467 2.09 -21.86 -14.67
C ASP A 467 2.41 -21.29 -16.05
N PRO A 468 1.44 -20.87 -16.90
CA PRO A 468 1.73 -20.27 -18.19
C PRO A 468 2.61 -19.03 -18.11
N VAL A 469 2.30 -18.12 -17.19
CA VAL A 469 3.12 -16.92 -16.95
C VAL A 469 4.47 -17.28 -16.32
N ALA A 470 4.52 -18.25 -15.40
CA ALA A 470 5.77 -18.74 -14.83
C ALA A 470 6.70 -19.35 -15.90
N GLN A 471 6.14 -20.02 -16.91
CA GLN A 471 6.88 -20.50 -18.08
C GLN A 471 7.38 -19.36 -18.97
N LEU A 472 6.71 -18.20 -19.05
CA LEU A 472 7.25 -17.02 -19.76
C LEU A 472 8.50 -16.45 -19.08
N TYR A 473 8.66 -16.67 -17.77
CA TYR A 473 9.89 -16.38 -17.02
C TYR A 473 10.97 -17.48 -17.15
N ARG A 474 10.74 -18.58 -17.89
CA ARG A 474 11.70 -19.71 -17.95
C ARG A 474 13.06 -19.33 -18.52
N THR A 475 13.15 -18.22 -19.23
CA THR A 475 14.43 -17.65 -19.70
C THR A 475 15.16 -16.85 -18.63
N TYR A 476 14.75 -16.90 -17.36
CA TYR A 476 15.41 -16.24 -16.24
C TYR A 476 15.74 -17.25 -15.15
N ASN A 477 16.99 -17.27 -14.69
CA ASN A 477 17.42 -18.17 -13.62
C ASN A 477 16.89 -17.72 -12.24
N ASN A 478 17.23 -18.48 -11.19
CA ASN A 478 16.81 -18.19 -9.81
C ASN A 478 17.29 -16.83 -9.27
N TYR A 479 18.34 -16.24 -9.85
CA TYR A 479 18.88 -14.92 -9.51
C TYR A 479 18.29 -13.78 -10.38
N GLY A 480 17.41 -14.10 -11.34
CA GLY A 480 16.83 -13.13 -12.27
C GLY A 480 17.70 -12.83 -13.49
N HIS A 481 18.75 -13.62 -13.75
CA HIS A 481 19.58 -13.42 -14.94
C HIS A 481 18.97 -14.11 -16.15
N TYR A 482 18.96 -13.41 -17.28
CA TYR A 482 18.50 -13.96 -18.55
C TYR A 482 19.38 -15.13 -19.02
N LEU A 483 18.81 -16.32 -19.14
CA LEU A 483 19.42 -17.53 -19.68
C LEU A 483 18.41 -18.21 -20.62
N PRO A 484 18.54 -18.07 -21.96
CA PRO A 484 17.58 -18.60 -22.93
C PRO A 484 17.73 -20.12 -23.15
N VAL A 485 18.39 -20.84 -22.24
CA VAL A 485 18.61 -22.28 -22.38
C VAL A 485 17.33 -23.02 -22.01
N ARG A 486 16.88 -23.94 -22.86
CA ARG A 486 15.74 -24.81 -22.55
C ARG A 486 16.02 -25.60 -21.28
N ASP A 487 15.14 -25.42 -20.31
CA ASP A 487 15.16 -26.09 -19.02
C ASP A 487 14.00 -27.10 -18.97
N ASN A 488 14.34 -28.40 -18.96
CA ASN A 488 13.36 -29.48 -18.96
C ASN A 488 12.56 -29.59 -17.66
N ARG A 489 12.93 -28.86 -16.61
CA ARG A 489 12.17 -28.82 -15.35
C ARG A 489 10.77 -28.24 -15.51
N PHE A 490 10.56 -27.43 -16.56
CA PHE A 490 9.27 -26.81 -16.88
C PHE A 490 8.34 -27.74 -17.68
N ASP A 491 8.80 -28.90 -18.17
CA ASP A 491 7.99 -29.79 -19.04
C ASP A 491 6.73 -30.34 -18.34
N GLY A 492 6.66 -30.31 -17.01
CA GLY A 492 5.51 -30.73 -16.20
C GLY A 492 4.46 -29.63 -15.91
N MET A 493 4.69 -28.40 -16.35
CA MET A 493 3.81 -27.23 -16.11
C MET A 493 2.83 -27.04 -17.28
N PHE A 494 1.75 -26.27 -17.06
CA PHE A 494 0.90 -25.81 -18.18
C PHE A 494 1.71 -24.97 -19.18
N PRO A 495 1.46 -25.06 -20.50
CA PRO A 495 2.25 -24.39 -21.54
C PRO A 495 2.42 -22.89 -21.32
N ALA A 496 3.52 -22.34 -21.82
CA ALA A 496 3.78 -20.91 -21.75
C ALA A 496 2.68 -20.10 -22.44
N GLY A 497 2.18 -19.07 -21.77
CA GLY A 497 1.02 -18.33 -22.27
C GLY A 497 0.40 -17.38 -21.25
N PHE A 498 -0.73 -16.79 -21.61
CA PHE A 498 -1.51 -15.86 -20.80
C PHE A 498 -2.98 -15.88 -21.24
N ASN A 499 -3.93 -15.92 -20.29
CA ASN A 499 -5.38 -15.97 -20.53
C ASN A 499 -5.80 -16.96 -21.64
N GLY A 500 -5.34 -18.22 -21.54
CA GLY A 500 -5.66 -19.26 -22.52
C GLY A 500 -4.94 -19.16 -23.87
N GLU A 501 -4.21 -18.07 -24.16
CA GLU A 501 -3.38 -17.95 -25.35
C GLU A 501 -1.97 -18.50 -25.08
N GLU A 502 -1.56 -19.51 -25.85
CA GLU A 502 -0.21 -20.06 -25.81
C GLU A 502 0.75 -19.24 -26.70
N ILE A 503 1.94 -18.94 -26.19
CA ILE A 503 3.00 -18.34 -27.01
C ILE A 503 3.63 -19.40 -27.91
N ALA A 504 4.00 -19.02 -29.14
CA ALA A 504 4.76 -19.91 -30.01
C ALA A 504 6.12 -20.28 -29.37
N ASP A 505 6.51 -21.56 -29.47
CA ASP A 505 7.75 -22.07 -28.87
C ASP A 505 9.01 -21.27 -29.31
N ASP A 506 9.03 -20.83 -30.57
CA ASP A 506 10.12 -20.04 -31.16
C ASP A 506 10.20 -18.61 -30.59
N ASP A 507 9.14 -18.12 -29.93
CA ASP A 507 9.03 -16.78 -29.35
C ASP A 507 9.25 -16.74 -27.84
N VAL A 508 9.42 -17.88 -27.17
CA VAL A 508 9.56 -17.90 -25.70
C VAL A 508 10.80 -17.16 -25.19
N TRP A 509 11.82 -16.99 -26.03
CA TRP A 509 12.99 -16.17 -25.68
C TRP A 509 12.65 -14.69 -25.43
N GLN A 510 11.53 -14.21 -25.97
CA GLN A 510 10.95 -12.88 -25.77
C GLN A 510 9.61 -12.95 -25.02
N GLY A 511 9.39 -14.00 -24.21
CA GLY A 511 8.11 -14.28 -23.57
C GLY A 511 7.55 -13.12 -22.73
N LEU A 512 8.39 -12.38 -22.01
CA LEU A 512 7.92 -11.22 -21.23
C LEU A 512 7.52 -10.02 -22.09
N ARG A 513 8.14 -9.83 -23.27
CA ARG A 513 7.71 -8.81 -24.25
C ARG A 513 6.35 -9.17 -24.84
N TRP A 514 6.17 -10.44 -25.20
CA TRP A 514 4.87 -10.97 -25.65
C TRP A 514 3.78 -10.83 -24.57
N LEU A 515 4.14 -11.05 -23.30
CA LEU A 515 3.24 -10.86 -22.15
C LEU A 515 2.86 -9.40 -21.96
N GLY A 516 3.84 -8.48 -21.98
CA GLY A 516 3.61 -7.06 -21.78
C GLY A 516 2.60 -6.47 -22.77
N GLN A 517 2.66 -6.91 -24.03
CA GLN A 517 1.69 -6.51 -25.07
C GLN A 517 0.25 -6.94 -24.75
N ARG A 518 0.05 -8.14 -24.20
CA ARG A 518 -1.29 -8.64 -23.84
C ARG A 518 -1.83 -8.02 -22.57
N VAL A 519 -0.95 -7.78 -21.61
CA VAL A 519 -1.31 -7.12 -20.36
C VAL A 519 -1.74 -5.68 -20.61
N ALA A 520 -1.09 -4.99 -21.54
CA ALA A 520 -1.49 -3.66 -21.98
C ALA A 520 -2.91 -3.60 -22.59
N GLU A 521 -3.40 -4.72 -23.13
CA GLU A 521 -4.74 -4.83 -23.70
C GLU A 521 -5.79 -5.29 -22.67
N ASP A 522 -5.35 -5.77 -21.50
CA ASP A 522 -6.20 -6.34 -20.46
C ASP A 522 -6.86 -5.25 -19.60
N PRO A 523 -8.21 -5.18 -19.49
CA PRO A 523 -8.89 -4.19 -18.66
C PRO A 523 -8.45 -4.21 -17.18
N ARG A 524 -8.09 -5.38 -16.64
CA ARG A 524 -7.63 -5.53 -15.25
C ARG A 524 -6.34 -4.77 -14.99
N TYR A 525 -5.52 -4.58 -16.03
CA TYR A 525 -4.29 -3.81 -15.93
C TYR A 525 -4.59 -2.35 -15.55
N PHE A 526 -5.51 -1.71 -16.26
CA PHE A 526 -5.88 -0.32 -15.98
C PHE A 526 -6.56 -0.17 -14.63
N HIS A 527 -7.47 -1.08 -14.28
CA HIS A 527 -8.09 -1.12 -12.95
C HIS A 527 -7.02 -1.23 -11.85
N THR A 528 -6.05 -2.13 -12.01
CA THR A 528 -4.95 -2.33 -11.05
C THR A 528 -4.03 -1.11 -10.97
N MET A 529 -3.70 -0.47 -12.09
CA MET A 529 -2.90 0.76 -12.07
C MET A 529 -3.63 1.88 -11.33
N VAL A 530 -4.95 2.01 -11.48
CA VAL A 530 -5.75 2.96 -10.70
C VAL A 530 -5.79 2.57 -9.23
N ARG A 531 -5.89 1.28 -8.87
CA ARG A 531 -5.79 0.82 -7.47
C ARG A 531 -4.45 1.20 -6.83
N HIS A 532 -3.34 1.07 -7.56
CA HIS A 532 -2.03 1.52 -7.09
C HIS A 532 -1.98 3.03 -6.91
N MET A 533 -2.48 3.80 -7.88
CA MET A 533 -2.56 5.25 -7.76
C MET A 533 -3.49 5.69 -6.61
N TYR A 534 -4.60 4.99 -6.39
CA TYR A 534 -5.48 5.19 -5.25
C TYR A 534 -4.70 5.01 -3.94
N ARG A 535 -3.89 3.95 -3.85
CA ARG A 535 -3.02 3.72 -2.69
C ARG A 535 -1.98 4.81 -2.48
N VAL A 536 -1.39 5.35 -3.55
CA VAL A 536 -0.40 6.43 -3.45
C VAL A 536 -1.05 7.77 -3.08
N VAL A 537 -2.13 8.15 -3.76
CA VAL A 537 -2.80 9.45 -3.59
C VAL A 537 -3.63 9.49 -2.31
N LEU A 538 -4.38 8.45 -1.97
CA LEU A 538 -5.20 8.43 -0.75
C LEU A 538 -4.47 7.80 0.43
N ARG A 539 -3.21 7.37 0.23
CA ARG A 539 -2.33 6.79 1.24
C ARG A 539 -2.95 5.59 1.98
N ARG A 540 -3.74 4.79 1.27
CA ARG A 540 -4.43 3.60 1.81
C ARG A 540 -4.79 2.61 0.70
N PRO A 541 -4.78 1.30 0.95
CA PRO A 541 -5.26 0.34 -0.04
C PRO A 541 -6.75 0.56 -0.33
N PRO A 542 -7.21 0.30 -1.56
CA PRO A 542 -8.63 0.12 -1.83
C PRO A 542 -9.23 -1.01 -0.97
N LEU A 543 -10.54 -0.96 -0.77
CA LEU A 543 -11.32 -2.00 -0.10
C LEU A 543 -11.20 -3.33 -0.86
N ASP A 544 -11.09 -4.40 -0.09
CA ASP A 544 -11.28 -5.75 -0.60
C ASP A 544 -12.74 -6.17 -0.40
N LYS A 545 -13.22 -7.05 -1.29
CA LYS A 545 -14.56 -7.60 -1.15
C LYS A 545 -14.66 -8.40 0.16
N PRO A 546 -15.69 -8.17 0.98
CA PRO A 546 -15.93 -9.01 2.14
C PRO A 546 -16.11 -10.48 1.75
N ALA A 547 -15.26 -11.35 2.31
CA ALA A 547 -15.22 -12.76 1.95
C ALA A 547 -16.25 -13.64 2.69
N ASP A 548 -16.69 -13.22 3.88
CA ASP A 548 -17.59 -14.00 4.74
C ASP A 548 -18.97 -13.32 4.88
N PRO A 549 -20.02 -13.84 4.21
CA PRO A 549 -21.40 -13.35 4.34
C PRO A 549 -21.97 -13.40 5.76
N ALA A 550 -21.41 -14.24 6.64
CA ALA A 550 -21.84 -14.33 8.03
C ALA A 550 -21.16 -13.28 8.94
N ALA A 551 -20.18 -12.52 8.42
CA ALA A 551 -19.49 -11.50 9.20
C ALA A 551 -20.43 -10.34 9.61
N PRO A 552 -20.23 -9.75 10.80
CA PRO A 552 -21.00 -8.57 11.21
C PRO A 552 -20.91 -7.45 10.18
N ASN A 553 -22.04 -6.79 9.92
CA ASN A 553 -22.15 -5.67 8.98
C ASN A 553 -21.71 -5.98 7.54
N TYR A 554 -21.76 -7.25 7.11
CA TYR A 554 -21.39 -7.69 5.77
C TYR A 554 -22.00 -6.82 4.66
N GLU A 555 -23.31 -6.57 4.71
CA GLU A 555 -24.03 -5.78 3.69
C GLU A 555 -23.51 -4.34 3.59
N ALA A 556 -23.21 -3.70 4.73
CA ALA A 556 -22.66 -2.35 4.77
C ALA A 556 -21.25 -2.30 4.14
N ARG A 557 -20.40 -3.28 4.48
CA ARG A 557 -19.04 -3.42 3.92
C ARG A 557 -19.07 -3.73 2.43
N LEU A 558 -19.98 -4.61 2.00
CA LEU A 558 -20.13 -4.99 0.60
C LEU A 558 -20.63 -3.80 -0.22
N LYS A 559 -21.56 -3.01 0.30
CA LYS A 559 -22.01 -1.77 -0.33
C LYS A 559 -20.87 -0.76 -0.48
N ALA A 560 -20.07 -0.54 0.57
CA ALA A 560 -18.91 0.35 0.51
C ALA A 560 -17.87 -0.11 -0.52
N TYR A 561 -17.58 -1.42 -0.55
CA TYR A 561 -16.71 -2.03 -1.56
C TYR A 561 -17.23 -1.77 -2.98
N ARG A 562 -18.51 -2.07 -3.25
CA ARG A 562 -19.09 -1.91 -4.60
C ARG A 562 -19.05 -0.47 -5.10
N VAL A 563 -19.37 0.50 -4.24
CA VAL A 563 -19.32 1.92 -4.63
C VAL A 563 -17.89 2.35 -4.93
N GLN A 564 -16.92 1.93 -4.11
CA GLN A 564 -15.52 2.26 -4.34
C GLN A 564 -14.95 1.58 -5.59
N ASP A 565 -15.28 0.31 -5.80
CA ASP A 565 -14.83 -0.42 -6.98
C ASP A 565 -15.44 0.15 -8.27
N ALA A 566 -16.74 0.48 -8.26
CA ALA A 566 -17.38 1.19 -9.38
C ALA A 566 -16.70 2.53 -9.68
N PHE A 567 -16.33 3.29 -8.64
CA PHE A 567 -15.54 4.52 -8.81
C PHE A 567 -14.17 4.24 -9.45
N ILE A 568 -13.42 3.25 -8.97
CA ILE A 568 -12.11 2.87 -9.52
C ILE A 568 -12.23 2.42 -10.99
N GLN A 569 -13.25 1.61 -11.31
CA GLN A 569 -13.53 1.16 -12.69
C GLN A 569 -13.83 2.33 -13.62
N ARG A 570 -14.64 3.31 -13.17
CA ARG A 570 -14.89 4.54 -13.96
C ARG A 570 -13.62 5.34 -14.18
N VAL A 571 -12.78 5.51 -13.16
CA VAL A 571 -11.49 6.21 -13.30
C VAL A 571 -10.56 5.46 -14.27
N ALA A 572 -10.54 4.13 -14.22
CA ALA A 572 -9.77 3.31 -15.17
C ALA A 572 -10.27 3.50 -16.61
N THR A 573 -11.59 3.51 -16.82
CA THR A 573 -12.21 3.79 -18.13
C THR A 573 -11.85 5.19 -18.62
N GLN A 574 -11.98 6.22 -17.77
CA GLN A 574 -11.61 7.59 -18.12
C GLN A 574 -10.13 7.71 -18.47
N MET A 575 -9.24 7.06 -17.71
CA MET A 575 -7.81 7.03 -18.03
C MET A 575 -7.56 6.43 -19.41
N ARG A 576 -8.17 5.27 -19.72
CA ARG A 576 -8.05 4.61 -21.04
C ARG A 576 -8.56 5.50 -22.17
N ASP A 577 -9.75 6.08 -22.02
CA ASP A 577 -10.38 6.93 -23.04
C ASP A 577 -9.61 8.24 -23.30
N ASN A 578 -8.81 8.68 -22.32
CA ASN A 578 -7.98 9.88 -22.40
C ASN A 578 -6.49 9.55 -22.63
N GLY A 579 -6.22 8.62 -23.55
CA GLY A 579 -4.86 8.30 -24.00
C GLY A 579 -4.02 7.54 -22.97
N GLU A 580 -4.67 6.83 -22.05
CA GLU A 580 -4.03 6.07 -20.97
C GLU A 580 -3.19 6.94 -20.02
N SER A 581 -3.56 8.22 -19.88
CA SER A 581 -2.82 9.17 -19.04
C SER A 581 -3.06 8.91 -17.54
N ALA A 582 -2.00 8.49 -16.84
CA ALA A 582 -2.03 8.38 -15.39
C ALA A 582 -2.33 9.72 -14.68
N ARG A 583 -2.08 10.87 -15.32
CA ARG A 583 -2.45 12.19 -14.77
C ARG A 583 -3.96 12.34 -14.63
N VAL A 584 -4.74 11.78 -15.55
CA VAL A 584 -6.21 11.76 -15.47
C VAL A 584 -6.64 10.99 -14.22
N ALA A 585 -6.08 9.79 -13.99
CA ALA A 585 -6.40 9.01 -12.79
C ALA A 585 -6.02 9.75 -11.50
N ILE A 586 -4.82 10.33 -11.43
CA ILE A 586 -4.38 11.12 -10.27
C ILE A 586 -5.33 12.30 -10.01
N ARG A 587 -5.74 13.01 -11.05
CA ARG A 587 -6.70 14.12 -10.95
C ARG A 587 -8.04 13.66 -10.40
N GLU A 588 -8.63 12.63 -10.99
CA GLU A 588 -9.94 12.13 -10.54
C GLU A 588 -9.91 11.62 -9.09
N LEU A 589 -8.78 11.04 -8.66
CA LEU A 589 -8.57 10.65 -7.27
C LEU A 589 -8.53 11.87 -6.33
N VAL A 590 -7.79 12.93 -6.67
CA VAL A 590 -7.69 14.17 -5.87
C VAL A 590 -9.03 14.91 -5.77
N PHE A 591 -9.84 14.87 -6.83
CA PHE A 591 -11.14 15.54 -6.88
C PHE A 591 -12.29 14.69 -6.31
N SER A 592 -12.01 13.44 -5.96
CA SER A 592 -13.01 12.49 -5.47
C SER A 592 -13.54 12.84 -4.06
N PRO A 593 -14.76 12.38 -3.73
CA PRO A 593 -15.26 12.39 -2.36
C PRO A 593 -14.32 11.70 -1.37
N TYR A 594 -13.60 10.65 -1.79
CA TYR A 594 -12.68 9.90 -0.95
C TYR A 594 -11.48 10.73 -0.47
N PHE A 595 -10.96 11.62 -1.32
CA PHE A 595 -9.85 12.51 -0.97
C PHE A 595 -10.31 13.71 -0.14
N ARG A 596 -11.52 14.21 -0.44
CA ARG A 596 -12.04 15.48 0.10
C ARG A 596 -12.83 15.36 1.39
N ALA A 597 -13.31 14.17 1.75
CA ALA A 597 -14.10 13.94 2.96
C ALA A 597 -13.31 14.29 4.23
N VAL A 598 -14.00 14.93 5.20
CA VAL A 598 -13.45 15.27 6.52
C VAL A 598 -14.35 14.84 7.67
N ASP A 599 -15.66 14.88 7.49
CA ASP A 599 -16.61 14.51 8.53
C ASP A 599 -17.92 14.01 7.90
N ILE A 600 -18.85 13.61 8.75
CA ILE A 600 -20.22 13.26 8.40
C ILE A 600 -21.20 13.99 9.31
N ASP A 601 -22.29 14.48 8.71
CA ASP A 601 -23.43 15.00 9.47
C ASP A 601 -23.88 13.97 10.51
N SER A 602 -23.66 14.31 11.77
CA SER A 602 -24.01 13.48 12.93
C SER A 602 -25.48 13.01 12.95
N GLN A 603 -26.38 13.70 12.25
CA GLN A 603 -27.79 13.29 12.11
C GLN A 603 -27.98 12.11 11.14
N MET A 604 -27.05 11.90 10.22
CA MET A 604 -27.06 10.81 9.25
C MET A 604 -26.19 9.61 9.69
N LEU A 605 -25.51 9.71 10.83
CA LEU A 605 -24.62 8.68 11.33
C LEU A 605 -25.40 7.56 12.06
N THR A 606 -25.76 6.51 11.32
CA THR A 606 -26.23 5.23 11.90
C THR A 606 -25.05 4.26 12.10
N PRO A 607 -25.19 3.19 12.92
CA PRO A 607 -24.15 2.16 13.05
C PRO A 607 -23.72 1.54 11.72
N GLU A 608 -24.68 1.28 10.83
CA GLU A 608 -24.42 0.74 9.48
C GLU A 608 -23.68 1.78 8.63
N ARG A 609 -24.11 3.05 8.69
CA ARG A 609 -23.46 4.14 7.97
C ARG A 609 -22.02 4.38 8.43
N SER A 610 -21.75 4.22 9.72
CA SER A 610 -20.41 4.29 10.27
C SER A 610 -19.49 3.20 9.71
N VAL A 611 -20.03 2.03 9.36
CA VAL A 611 -19.27 0.93 8.73
C VAL A 611 -19.09 1.19 7.24
N GLU A 612 -20.13 1.68 6.55
CA GLU A 612 -20.03 2.06 5.13
C GLU A 612 -18.94 3.12 4.90
N LEU A 613 -18.79 4.03 5.86
CA LEU A 613 -17.88 5.16 5.78
C LEU A 613 -16.59 5.00 6.61
N GLU A 614 -16.36 3.84 7.22
CA GLU A 614 -15.20 3.60 8.10
C GLU A 614 -13.89 3.97 7.39
N GLU A 615 -13.83 3.69 6.10
CA GLU A 615 -12.72 4.04 5.22
C GLU A 615 -13.03 5.32 4.43
N PHE A 616 -13.47 6.42 5.03
CA PHE A 616 -13.60 7.74 4.38
C PHE A 616 -12.89 8.82 5.17
N GLY A 617 -12.14 9.69 4.48
CA GLY A 617 -11.52 10.87 5.09
C GLY A 617 -10.59 10.59 6.29
N GLY A 618 -10.24 9.32 6.50
CA GLY A 618 -9.53 8.84 7.67
C GLY A 618 -8.08 9.34 7.67
N PRO A 619 -7.67 10.10 8.69
CA PRO A 619 -6.31 10.64 8.82
C PRO A 619 -5.26 9.53 8.80
N ARG A 620 -4.21 9.68 7.98
CA ARG A 620 -3.12 8.69 7.85
C ARG A 620 -1.81 9.25 8.36
N LEU A 621 -1.21 8.51 9.30
CA LEU A 621 0.08 8.88 9.88
C LEU A 621 1.12 9.07 8.77
N LEU A 622 1.82 10.19 8.80
CA LEU A 622 2.92 10.47 7.90
C LEU A 622 4.07 9.51 8.18
N HIS A 623 4.54 8.85 7.14
CA HIS A 623 5.72 7.99 7.24
C HIS A 623 7.00 8.84 7.32
N PRO A 624 8.12 8.28 7.81
CA PRO A 624 9.34 9.03 8.08
C PRO A 624 9.80 9.93 6.93
N GLU A 625 9.75 9.44 5.70
CA GLU A 625 10.23 10.16 4.52
C GLU A 625 9.36 11.39 4.20
N ALA A 626 8.04 11.22 4.23
CA ALA A 626 7.08 12.31 4.08
C ALA A 626 7.15 13.29 5.27
N MET A 627 7.42 12.80 6.47
CA MET A 627 7.61 13.62 7.66
C MET A 627 8.86 14.50 7.55
N THR A 628 10.01 13.98 7.13
CA THR A 628 11.24 14.76 6.91
C THR A 628 10.99 15.93 5.94
N ARG A 629 10.27 15.68 4.84
CA ARG A 629 9.93 16.73 3.86
C ARG A 629 8.93 17.74 4.40
N ARG A 630 7.88 17.31 5.13
CA ARG A 630 6.95 18.22 5.83
C ARG A 630 7.72 19.14 6.79
N ILE A 631 8.58 18.57 7.63
CA ILE A 631 9.44 19.32 8.55
C ILE A 631 10.27 20.35 7.78
N THR A 632 10.98 19.92 6.74
CA THR A 632 11.82 20.81 5.93
C THR A 632 11.01 21.94 5.30
N SER A 633 9.80 21.65 4.81
CA SER A 633 8.91 22.64 4.24
C SER A 633 8.37 23.65 5.27
N VAL A 634 8.09 23.19 6.50
CA VAL A 634 7.53 24.01 7.58
C VAL A 634 8.62 24.87 8.26
N PHE A 635 9.77 24.27 8.55
CA PHE A 635 10.84 24.90 9.34
C PHE A 635 11.99 25.45 8.48
N GLY A 636 12.01 25.13 7.18
CA GLY A 636 13.10 25.50 6.27
C GLY A 636 14.38 24.67 6.48
N ARG A 637 14.33 23.62 7.30
CA ARG A 637 15.47 22.80 7.74
C ARG A 637 15.01 21.39 8.11
N GLU A 638 15.89 20.41 7.90
CA GLU A 638 15.68 19.02 8.33
C GLU A 638 15.74 18.88 9.86
N TRP A 639 15.08 17.84 10.39
CA TRP A 639 15.25 17.44 11.78
C TRP A 639 16.55 16.63 11.93
N MET A 640 17.53 17.19 12.63
CA MET A 640 18.86 16.61 12.78
C MET A 640 19.11 16.14 14.21
N TRP A 641 19.70 14.95 14.33
CA TRP A 641 20.29 14.43 15.56
C TRP A 641 21.81 14.42 15.44
N GLY A 642 22.44 15.49 15.95
CA GLY A 642 23.88 15.71 15.76
C GLY A 642 24.21 15.90 14.27
N PRO A 643 25.13 15.12 13.67
CA PRO A 643 25.45 15.20 12.25
C PRO A 643 24.50 14.38 11.34
N PHE A 644 23.53 13.66 11.91
CA PHE A 644 22.67 12.73 11.17
C PHE A 644 21.25 13.28 11.05
N GLU A 645 20.61 13.03 9.91
CA GLU A 645 19.17 13.23 9.76
C GLU A 645 18.42 12.26 10.69
N ALA A 646 17.41 12.75 11.40
CA ALA A 646 16.80 12.03 12.52
C ALA A 646 16.05 10.75 12.08
N PHE A 647 15.50 10.74 10.85
CA PHE A 647 14.92 9.55 10.23
C PHE A 647 15.90 8.76 9.37
N ALA A 648 17.21 8.88 9.62
CA ALA A 648 18.19 7.99 9.01
C ALA A 648 17.92 6.52 9.46
N PRO A 649 18.22 5.51 8.62
CA PRO A 649 17.90 4.10 8.92
C PRO A 649 18.44 3.55 10.26
N HIS A 650 19.48 4.16 10.83
CA HIS A 650 20.09 3.73 12.10
C HIS A 650 19.55 4.47 13.33
N LEU A 651 18.59 5.39 13.15
CA LEU A 651 17.97 6.20 14.20
C LEU A 651 16.45 5.93 14.28
N TYR A 652 15.61 6.92 13.99
CA TYR A 652 14.17 6.85 14.27
C TYR A 652 13.32 6.25 13.15
N ARG A 653 13.86 6.01 11.95
CA ARG A 653 13.09 5.55 10.77
C ARG A 653 12.17 4.37 11.07
N TYR A 654 12.75 3.26 11.54
CA TYR A 654 11.99 2.04 11.82
C TYR A 654 11.14 2.15 13.09
N LEU A 655 11.59 2.95 14.07
CA LEU A 655 10.83 3.23 15.29
C LEU A 655 9.56 4.06 15.00
N TYR A 656 9.55 4.76 13.86
CA TYR A 656 8.45 5.59 13.37
C TYR A 656 7.68 4.96 12.20
N GLY A 657 7.80 3.66 11.99
CA GLY A 657 6.99 2.91 11.01
C GLY A 657 7.55 2.86 9.58
N GLY A 658 8.82 3.24 9.38
CA GLY A 658 9.53 2.99 8.12
C GLY A 658 9.81 1.50 7.89
N ILE A 659 10.09 1.14 6.63
CA ILE A 659 10.30 -0.25 6.17
C ILE A 659 11.67 -0.42 5.51
N ASN A 660 12.14 -1.66 5.37
CA ASN A 660 13.44 -1.95 4.73
C ASN A 660 13.32 -2.71 3.39
N TYR A 661 12.09 -2.97 2.95
CA TYR A 661 11.76 -3.61 1.67
C TYR A 661 12.29 -5.04 1.50
N ASP A 662 12.81 -5.65 2.57
CA ASP A 662 13.37 -7.01 2.61
C ASP A 662 12.48 -7.92 3.46
N ASN A 663 12.61 -7.84 4.79
CA ASN A 663 11.81 -8.60 5.75
C ASN A 663 10.74 -7.75 6.44
N LEU A 664 10.89 -6.42 6.43
CA LEU A 664 9.87 -5.46 6.83
C LEU A 664 9.38 -4.77 5.55
N THR A 665 8.22 -5.22 5.06
CA THR A 665 7.66 -4.83 3.76
C THR A 665 6.34 -4.07 3.87
N GLU A 666 5.79 -3.99 5.07
CA GLU A 666 4.53 -3.31 5.36
C GLU A 666 4.76 -2.22 6.39
N ARG A 667 4.12 -1.07 6.18
CA ARG A 667 4.22 0.07 7.08
C ARG A 667 3.35 -0.15 8.31
N LEU A 668 3.77 0.43 9.44
CA LEU A 668 2.97 0.45 10.66
C LEU A 668 1.98 1.62 10.59
N ASP A 669 0.75 1.33 10.17
CA ASP A 669 -0.31 2.34 10.05
C ASP A 669 -1.05 2.59 11.38
N THR A 670 -0.90 1.69 12.35
CA THR A 670 -1.41 1.88 13.71
C THR A 670 -0.32 2.43 14.61
N PRO A 671 -0.54 3.56 15.30
CA PRO A 671 0.45 4.16 16.18
C PRO A 671 0.79 3.24 17.36
N SER A 672 2.09 3.04 17.59
CA SER A 672 2.60 2.40 18.79
C SER A 672 3.03 3.43 19.83
N GLY A 673 3.19 3.02 21.09
CA GLY A 673 3.76 3.88 22.14
C GLY A 673 5.17 4.38 21.81
N VAL A 674 5.94 3.62 21.03
CA VAL A 674 7.26 4.03 20.53
C VAL A 674 7.13 5.17 19.52
N MET A 675 6.21 5.06 18.57
CA MET A 675 5.95 6.13 17.59
C MET A 675 5.50 7.41 18.29
N GLY A 676 4.63 7.29 19.31
CA GLY A 676 4.24 8.42 20.14
C GLY A 676 5.43 9.08 20.87
N ALA A 677 6.35 8.28 21.42
CA ALA A 677 7.56 8.81 22.06
C ALA A 677 8.47 9.53 21.06
N VAL A 678 8.65 8.99 19.85
CA VAL A 678 9.41 9.64 18.77
C VAL A 678 8.75 10.96 18.37
N SER A 679 7.43 11.01 18.19
CA SER A 679 6.69 12.25 17.90
C SER A 679 6.93 13.33 18.98
N MET A 680 6.97 12.94 20.25
CA MET A 680 7.22 13.88 21.34
C MET A 680 8.66 14.41 21.36
N VAL A 681 9.65 13.56 21.07
CA VAL A 681 11.05 14.01 20.91
C VAL A 681 11.15 14.97 19.73
N MET A 682 10.58 14.60 18.58
CA MET A 682 10.52 15.42 17.38
C MET A 682 9.92 16.80 17.66
N ALA A 683 8.75 16.86 18.30
CA ALA A 683 8.07 18.11 18.63
C ALA A 683 8.92 19.03 19.52
N ASN A 684 9.54 18.47 20.55
CA ASN A 684 10.38 19.22 21.47
C ASN A 684 11.68 19.70 20.82
N GLU A 685 12.34 18.86 20.04
CA GLU A 685 13.60 19.22 19.37
C GLU A 685 13.36 20.26 18.28
N LEU A 686 12.33 20.10 17.45
CA LEU A 686 11.99 21.09 16.43
C LEU A 686 11.64 22.45 17.03
N ALA A 687 10.85 22.48 18.11
CA ALA A 687 10.54 23.72 18.81
C ALA A 687 11.80 24.37 19.42
N CYS A 688 12.60 23.58 20.13
CA CYS A 688 13.84 24.00 20.78
C CYS A 688 14.85 24.59 19.78
N GLN A 689 15.02 23.94 18.63
CA GLN A 689 16.03 24.29 17.64
C GLN A 689 15.61 25.44 16.71
N ASN A 690 14.31 25.60 16.43
CA ASN A 690 13.87 26.56 15.40
C ASN A 690 13.39 27.89 15.98
N VAL A 691 12.68 27.90 17.12
CA VAL A 691 12.08 29.14 17.66
C VAL A 691 13.12 30.25 17.93
N PRO A 692 14.23 30.00 18.65
CA PRO A 692 15.23 31.04 18.87
C PRO A 692 15.83 31.59 17.56
N ARG A 693 16.13 30.70 16.60
CA ARG A 693 16.77 31.07 15.32
C ARG A 693 15.85 31.92 14.44
N GLU A 694 14.55 31.68 14.49
CA GLU A 694 13.57 32.52 13.81
C GLU A 694 13.60 33.95 14.35
N PHE A 695 13.65 34.14 15.67
CA PHE A 695 13.71 35.48 16.27
C PHE A 695 15.04 36.21 16.04
N GLU A 696 16.11 35.50 15.68
CA GLU A 696 17.38 36.11 15.22
C GLU A 696 17.32 36.61 13.77
N THR A 697 16.37 36.09 13.00
CA THR A 697 16.10 36.49 11.62
C THR A 697 15.15 37.70 11.63
N ALA A 698 15.26 38.58 10.64
CA ALA A 698 14.35 39.73 10.52
C ALA A 698 12.91 39.25 10.23
N ALA A 699 11.89 39.89 10.83
CA ALA A 699 10.49 39.44 10.75
C ALA A 699 10.01 39.07 9.34
N GLY A 700 10.28 39.90 8.33
CA GLY A 700 9.88 39.64 6.94
C GLY A 700 10.60 38.47 6.23
N GLN A 701 11.57 37.83 6.89
CA GLN A 701 12.28 36.64 6.41
C GLN A 701 11.99 35.41 7.28
N ARG A 702 11.22 35.55 8.35
CA ARG A 702 10.82 34.45 9.25
C ARG A 702 9.76 33.60 8.58
N LEU A 703 9.83 32.30 8.81
CA LEU A 703 8.86 31.32 8.35
C LEU A 703 7.74 31.11 9.38
N LEU A 704 8.06 31.16 10.68
CA LEU A 704 7.14 30.84 11.77
C LEU A 704 6.58 32.07 12.49
N PHE A 705 7.39 33.12 12.64
CA PHE A 705 7.02 34.31 13.45
C PHE A 705 7.05 35.64 12.68
N PRO A 706 6.43 35.75 11.49
CA PRO A 706 6.51 36.99 10.68
C PRO A 706 5.70 38.17 11.26
N TYR A 707 4.74 37.93 12.16
CA TYR A 707 3.79 38.95 12.63
C TYR A 707 4.02 39.39 14.08
N VAL A 708 5.01 38.82 14.78
CA VAL A 708 5.22 39.04 16.22
C VAL A 708 6.69 39.24 16.58
N GLU A 709 6.95 40.03 17.60
CA GLU A 709 8.27 40.19 18.25
C GLU A 709 8.25 39.69 19.70
N LEU A 710 9.43 39.44 20.30
CA LEU A 710 9.52 38.91 21.67
C LEU A 710 9.03 39.87 22.77
N ASP A 711 8.83 41.15 22.45
CA ASP A 711 8.27 42.16 23.34
C ASP A 711 6.75 42.37 23.15
N ASP A 712 6.13 41.64 22.21
CA ASP A 712 4.68 41.54 22.09
C ASP A 712 4.14 40.62 23.18
N LEU A 713 3.86 41.20 24.35
CA LEU A 713 3.37 40.49 25.52
C LEU A 713 1.84 40.65 25.69
N PRO A 714 1.15 39.61 26.23
CA PRO A 714 -0.25 39.69 26.62
C PRO A 714 -0.55 40.88 27.56
N GLY A 715 -1.77 41.41 27.49
CA GLY A 715 -2.22 42.56 28.30
C GLY A 715 -2.26 43.89 27.56
N ASN A 716 -1.86 43.93 26.28
CA ASN A 716 -2.06 45.03 25.35
C ASN A 716 -2.85 44.54 24.14
N SER A 717 -3.97 45.19 23.80
CA SER A 717 -4.82 44.77 22.68
C SER A 717 -4.11 44.74 21.32
N ALA A 718 -3.14 45.63 21.10
CA ALA A 718 -2.37 45.64 19.85
C ALA A 718 -1.34 44.49 19.79
N ALA A 719 -0.76 44.08 20.92
CA ALA A 719 0.15 42.94 20.97
C ALA A 719 -0.63 41.63 20.88
N GLU A 720 -1.77 41.53 21.58
CA GLU A 720 -2.66 40.38 21.47
C GLU A 720 -3.14 40.14 20.04
N ALA A 721 -3.49 41.19 19.29
CA ALA A 721 -3.85 41.06 17.88
C ALA A 721 -2.72 40.45 17.04
N ARG A 722 -1.46 40.89 17.24
CA ARG A 722 -0.28 40.32 16.55
C ARG A 722 0.00 38.88 16.94
N ILE A 723 -0.13 38.54 18.23
CA ILE A 723 0.03 37.16 18.71
C ILE A 723 -1.00 36.26 18.05
N ARG A 724 -2.27 36.68 18.00
CA ARG A 724 -3.36 35.92 17.38
C ARG A 724 -3.17 35.77 15.86
N GLU A 725 -2.76 36.84 15.17
CA GLU A 725 -2.41 36.80 13.75
C GLU A 725 -1.27 35.81 13.48
N ASN A 726 -0.24 35.79 14.34
CA ASN A 726 0.85 34.82 14.22
C ASN A 726 0.40 33.39 14.53
N ILE A 727 -0.54 33.19 15.46
CA ILE A 727 -1.10 31.87 15.74
C ILE A 727 -1.88 31.36 14.52
N GLN A 728 -2.71 32.17 13.87
CA GLN A 728 -3.39 31.78 12.63
C GLN A 728 -2.39 31.36 11.55
N HIS A 729 -1.31 32.12 11.39
CA HIS A 729 -0.21 31.77 10.49
C HIS A 729 0.44 30.42 10.83
N LEU A 730 0.66 30.13 12.11
CA LEU A 730 1.22 28.85 12.54
C LEU A 730 0.25 27.68 12.31
N HIS A 731 -1.05 27.86 12.52
CA HIS A 731 -2.07 26.85 12.22
C HIS A 731 -2.07 26.51 10.72
N LEU A 732 -2.14 27.53 9.85
CA LEU A 732 -2.09 27.31 8.41
C LEU A 732 -0.76 26.69 7.97
N ARG A 733 0.37 27.19 8.48
CA ARG A 733 1.69 26.73 8.05
C ARG A 733 2.04 25.33 8.56
N ILE A 734 1.76 25.03 9.84
CA ILE A 734 2.17 23.78 10.48
C ILE A 734 1.11 22.70 10.25
N LEU A 735 -0.17 23.02 10.44
CA LEU A 735 -1.27 22.07 10.38
C LEU A 735 -1.96 22.04 9.01
N GLY A 736 -1.89 23.14 8.25
CA GLY A 736 -2.58 23.24 6.95
C GLY A 736 -4.01 23.77 7.07
N GLU A 737 -4.42 24.23 8.26
CA GLU A 737 -5.79 24.63 8.59
C GLU A 737 -6.00 26.13 8.43
N ASP A 738 -7.01 26.53 7.66
CA ASP A 738 -7.47 27.91 7.59
C ASP A 738 -8.55 28.21 8.65
N LEU A 739 -8.14 28.81 9.77
CA LEU A 739 -9.01 29.09 10.91
C LEU A 739 -9.20 30.60 11.13
N PRO A 740 -10.43 31.08 11.37
CA PRO A 740 -10.68 32.47 11.70
C PRO A 740 -10.11 32.83 13.08
N ALA A 741 -9.84 34.12 13.32
CA ALA A 741 -9.14 34.59 14.52
C ALA A 741 -9.89 34.35 15.84
N ASP A 742 -11.21 34.16 15.77
CA ASP A 742 -12.12 33.84 16.87
C ASP A 742 -12.46 32.34 16.94
N HIS A 743 -11.76 31.48 16.18
CA HIS A 743 -11.91 30.04 16.27
C HIS A 743 -11.46 29.51 17.63
N ALA A 744 -12.17 28.51 18.15
CA ALA A 744 -11.89 27.94 19.48
C ALA A 744 -10.47 27.37 19.61
N GLU A 745 -9.89 26.81 18.54
CA GLU A 745 -8.51 26.31 18.56
C GLU A 745 -7.47 27.45 18.58
N ILE A 746 -7.77 28.59 17.94
CA ILE A 746 -6.92 29.78 18.02
C ILE A 746 -6.95 30.34 19.45
N ASP A 747 -8.13 30.39 20.08
CA ASP A 747 -8.26 30.77 21.49
C ASP A 747 -7.51 29.83 22.43
N ARG A 748 -7.58 28.51 22.21
CA ARG A 748 -6.82 27.53 23.01
C ARG A 748 -5.32 27.70 22.86
N THR A 749 -4.85 27.91 21.63
CA THR A 749 -3.43 28.11 21.35
C THR A 749 -2.92 29.42 21.97
N TYR A 750 -3.72 30.48 21.92
CA TYR A 750 -3.41 31.74 22.58
C TYR A 750 -3.36 31.57 24.10
N GLN A 751 -4.33 30.87 24.69
CA GLN A 751 -4.32 30.61 26.13
C GLN A 751 -3.12 29.76 26.55
N LEU A 752 -2.74 28.75 25.77
CA LEU A 752 -1.53 27.97 26.02
C LEU A 752 -0.27 28.85 26.06
N PHE A 753 -0.13 29.77 25.09
CA PHE A 753 0.98 30.72 25.06
C PHE A 753 1.01 31.58 26.35
N VAL A 754 -0.14 32.13 26.75
CA VAL A 754 -0.27 32.94 27.97
C VAL A 754 0.10 32.12 29.21
N ASP A 755 -0.48 30.93 29.36
CA ASP A 755 -0.29 30.07 30.53
C ASP A 755 1.18 29.67 30.70
N LEU A 756 1.86 29.28 29.62
CA LEU A 756 3.28 28.91 29.64
C LEU A 756 4.18 30.10 30.00
N MET A 757 3.86 31.28 29.49
CA MET A 757 4.62 32.50 29.79
C MET A 757 4.45 32.91 31.26
N GLU A 758 3.22 32.91 31.77
CA GLU A 758 2.93 33.28 33.16
C GLU A 758 3.51 32.28 34.17
N ASP A 759 3.40 30.97 33.89
CA ASP A 759 4.00 29.91 34.73
C ASP A 759 5.52 30.04 34.78
N GLY A 760 6.16 30.26 33.64
CA GLY A 760 7.60 30.48 33.57
C GLY A 760 8.09 31.73 34.30
N GLN A 761 7.36 32.84 34.17
CA GLN A 761 7.65 34.07 34.90
C GLN A 761 7.49 33.88 36.42
N ALA A 762 6.43 33.17 36.85
CA ALA A 762 6.19 32.87 38.25
C ALA A 762 7.30 31.98 38.83
N GLY A 763 7.70 30.93 38.11
CA GLY A 763 8.81 30.03 38.49
C GLY A 763 10.16 30.74 38.58
N MET A 764 10.48 31.61 37.61
CA MET A 764 11.68 32.45 37.66
C MET A 764 11.67 33.40 38.86
N ALA A 765 10.52 34.04 39.16
CA ALA A 765 10.35 34.93 40.30
C ALA A 765 10.46 34.20 41.65
N ALA A 766 10.02 32.94 41.70
CA ALA A 766 10.14 32.07 42.87
C ALA A 766 11.56 31.51 43.06
N GLY A 767 12.45 31.64 42.06
CA GLY A 767 13.80 31.09 42.09
C GLY A 767 13.85 29.56 42.03
N GLU A 768 12.86 28.95 41.37
CA GLU A 768 12.77 27.51 41.18
C GLU A 768 13.83 27.01 40.20
N ALA A 769 14.50 25.90 40.53
CA ALA A 769 15.69 25.43 39.81
C ALA A 769 15.46 25.09 38.33
N TYR A 770 14.23 24.69 37.97
CA TYR A 770 13.85 24.33 36.59
C TYR A 770 13.58 25.54 35.70
N TYR A 771 13.41 26.73 36.28
CA TYR A 771 13.12 27.97 35.57
C TYR A 771 14.37 28.84 35.51
N SER A 772 14.91 29.01 34.31
CA SER A 772 16.13 29.77 34.07
C SER A 772 15.91 30.78 32.96
N GLU A 773 16.39 32.00 33.16
CA GLU A 773 16.46 32.99 32.09
C GLU A 773 17.39 32.53 30.96
N ARG A 774 18.44 31.75 31.25
CA ARG A 774 19.35 31.23 30.23
C ARG A 774 18.73 30.00 29.56
N LEU A 775 18.74 29.97 28.23
CA LEU A 775 18.30 28.81 27.44
C LEU A 775 19.28 27.64 27.59
N SER A 776 18.84 26.40 27.39
CA SER A 776 19.76 25.25 27.32
C SER A 776 20.65 25.37 26.08
N ASP A 777 21.87 24.82 26.11
CA ASP A 777 22.81 24.95 24.99
C ASP A 777 22.23 24.42 23.66
N TRP A 778 21.37 23.39 23.73
CA TRP A 778 20.68 22.80 22.59
C TRP A 778 19.58 23.69 21.98
N CYS A 779 18.98 24.58 22.78
CA CYS A 779 17.88 25.46 22.38
C CYS A 779 18.31 26.91 22.18
N ARG A 780 19.59 27.19 21.95
CA ARG A 780 20.08 28.56 21.70
C ARG A 780 20.20 28.84 20.22
N GLY A 781 19.96 30.10 19.86
CA GLY A 781 20.40 30.66 18.59
C GLY A 781 21.89 31.04 18.63
N ASP A 782 22.40 31.64 17.56
CA ASP A 782 23.81 32.09 17.48
C ASP A 782 24.15 33.22 18.46
N SER A 783 23.14 34.00 18.84
CA SER A 783 23.22 35.23 19.65
C SER A 783 22.16 35.28 20.76
N LEU A 784 21.07 34.54 20.63
CA LEU A 784 19.94 34.52 21.56
C LEU A 784 20.12 33.43 22.60
N GLU A 785 20.68 33.81 23.75
CA GLU A 785 20.97 32.89 24.87
C GLU A 785 20.02 33.02 26.07
N ARG A 786 19.18 34.07 26.09
CA ARG A 786 18.37 34.46 27.25
C ARG A 786 16.92 34.73 26.87
N ASP A 787 16.02 34.41 27.78
CA ASP A 787 14.57 34.57 27.67
C ASP A 787 14.01 35.19 28.97
N PRO A 788 14.24 36.50 29.20
CA PRO A 788 13.84 37.19 30.44
C PRO A 788 12.33 37.30 30.64
N THR A 789 11.55 37.25 29.55
CA THR A 789 10.09 37.36 29.58
C THR A 789 9.41 35.99 29.53
N TYR A 790 10.17 34.91 29.35
CA TYR A 790 9.65 33.56 29.09
C TYR A 790 8.82 33.44 27.79
N ALA A 791 8.79 34.50 26.97
CA ALA A 791 8.00 34.53 25.73
C ALA A 791 8.57 33.57 24.69
N LEU A 792 9.89 33.38 24.65
CA LEU A 792 10.52 32.50 23.70
C LEU A 792 10.19 31.03 23.99
N ARG A 793 10.27 30.59 25.25
CA ARG A 793 9.84 29.25 25.66
C ARG A 793 8.34 29.03 25.54
N ALA A 794 7.53 30.06 25.75
CA ALA A 794 6.09 29.99 25.50
C ALA A 794 5.81 29.71 24.01
N TRP A 795 6.51 30.39 23.09
CA TRP A 795 6.45 30.07 21.66
C TRP A 795 6.99 28.68 21.34
N SER A 796 8.09 28.22 21.96
CA SER A 796 8.55 26.83 21.83
C SER A 796 7.47 25.84 22.28
N GLY A 797 6.76 26.12 23.36
CA GLY A 797 5.66 25.28 23.82
C GLY A 797 4.48 25.24 22.85
N VAL A 798 4.14 26.38 22.22
CA VAL A 798 3.14 26.43 21.13
C VAL A 798 3.58 25.59 19.93
N ILE A 799 4.82 25.70 19.47
CA ILE A 799 5.33 24.87 18.36
C ILE A 799 5.32 23.39 18.75
N SER A 800 5.74 23.03 19.96
CA SER A 800 5.70 21.64 20.42
C SER A 800 4.27 21.10 20.47
N TYR A 801 3.30 21.91 20.92
CA TYR A 801 1.88 21.56 20.89
C TYR A 801 1.38 21.32 19.46
N LEU A 802 1.66 22.22 18.52
CA LEU A 802 1.22 22.07 17.13
C LEU A 802 1.91 20.87 16.44
N VAL A 803 3.20 20.65 16.66
CA VAL A 803 3.94 19.53 16.03
C VAL A 803 3.57 18.17 16.63
N SER A 804 3.19 18.11 17.90
CA SER A 804 2.71 16.88 18.54
C SER A 804 1.20 16.63 18.30
N SER A 805 0.51 17.57 17.66
CA SER A 805 -0.90 17.45 17.32
C SER A 805 -1.16 16.34 16.31
N PHE A 806 -2.40 15.91 16.26
CA PHE A 806 -2.83 14.88 15.32
C PHE A 806 -2.74 15.40 13.88
N GLU A 807 -3.06 16.66 13.66
CA GLU A 807 -3.11 17.33 12.36
C GLU A 807 -1.70 17.50 11.74
N PHE A 808 -0.66 17.54 12.59
CA PHE A 808 0.72 17.51 12.13
C PHE A 808 1.22 16.11 11.79
N LEU A 809 0.83 15.12 12.60
CA LEU A 809 1.31 13.76 12.45
C LEU A 809 0.57 13.00 11.34
N TYR A 810 -0.65 13.41 11.01
CA TYR A 810 -1.52 12.74 10.05
C TYR A 810 -1.90 13.69 8.90
N LEU A 811 -2.44 13.12 7.80
CA LEU A 811 -3.04 13.84 6.67
C LEU A 811 -4.41 13.30 6.34
#